data_AF-A3LNP2-F1
#
_entry.id   AF-A3LNP2-F1
#
_cell.length_a   1.000
_cell.length_b   1.000
_cell.length_c   1.000
_cell.angle_alpha   90.00
_cell.angle_beta   90.00
_cell.angle_gamma   90.00
#
_symmetry.space_group_name_H-M   'P 1'
#
loop_
_entity.id
_entity.type
_entity.pdbx_description
1 polymer ?
#
loop_
_entity_poly.entity_id
_entity_poly.type
_entity_poly.pdbx_seq_one_letter_code
_entity_poly.pdbx_strand_id
1 'polypeptide(L)'
;MSSPKQPDRLLYRQTRSVKAGQVERFKIHYTPYQETPPASLWVKIRNVENIAMRAAFLAGPHILYVDCRSDEYDQNKKCFITADQPVYEPQLLPGQSFYAQLSCHTIKNSYSWVVDVVSQIIFNNTIDVDFEIMIGTSKAILHDCSNPDNKVVNADKTGTFVSTELLNVSNQDTFDLWNLPVPDATRPIHLVILTHGLHSNVTTDMLYLKEQIDNQDNGKDNVVVKGYMGNIGKTERGIKYLGSRVAEFVVDLVTNNESFNNGRVTKISFIGHSLGGLVQTFAIAYLQVNFPTFFRTIRPINFIALASPMLGIVNENPVYIRLALLAGVVGITGRDMGLKFVEADGKPLLLLLPSGPTHQVLKRFARRTVYSNAVNDGIVPMRTSSLLFLDYRGILQIVNSPQATTPERADDPKTTIVPTSLMIEEQETPVLSPVQAMLSYLLPQKQSKKADIQRFQTKEVSGSTSGETLDVFPTVGVLETAASLILPPLPSLKFITNPDARVDPIVHDKVYSEDDLPPSNDSDTIDYDVEHLEEEIAREYHKDMTWRKVVVKLKADAHNSIIVRRRFANAYGWPVIDHLVKNHFAIEDEEPEATQETGTEIEISKQEDEEDDLGLSTIVSRDLITRQNKEIDSVSVDENEICEHHWINSKDSSNALFSVGPTGMLAEVTEMVGNIRDQIYNYGVQQPN
;
A
#
# COMPACT_ATOMS: atom_id res chain seq x y z
N MET A 1 -53.12 1.83 13.22
CA MET A 1 -53.51 1.72 11.80
C MET A 1 -52.23 1.58 10.99
N SER A 2 -51.95 0.39 10.44
CA SER A 2 -50.81 0.19 9.57
C SER A 2 -51.05 0.95 8.28
N SER A 3 -50.15 1.88 7.94
CA SER A 3 -50.07 2.46 6.60
C SER A 3 -50.07 1.33 5.56
N PRO A 4 -50.81 1.45 4.44
CA PRO A 4 -50.80 0.43 3.40
C PRO A 4 -49.35 0.21 2.95
N LYS A 5 -48.87 -1.02 3.10
CA LYS A 5 -47.51 -1.41 2.73
C LYS A 5 -47.36 -1.16 1.23
N GLN A 6 -46.56 -0.17 0.82
CA GLN A 6 -46.27 0.07 -0.58
C GLN A 6 -45.77 -1.25 -1.21
N PRO A 7 -46.21 -1.59 -2.44
CA PRO A 7 -45.76 -2.81 -3.10
C PRO A 7 -44.26 -2.75 -3.34
N ASP A 8 -43.60 -3.88 -3.12
CA ASP A 8 -42.16 -3.97 -3.33
C ASP A 8 -41.82 -3.76 -4.80
N ARG A 9 -40.83 -2.91 -5.07
CA ARG A 9 -40.42 -2.55 -6.42
C ARG A 9 -38.93 -2.30 -6.55
N LEU A 10 -38.42 -2.57 -7.75
CA LEU A 10 -37.09 -2.18 -8.19
C LEU A 10 -37.08 -0.70 -8.54
N LEU A 11 -36.11 0.05 -8.01
CA LEU A 11 -35.98 1.49 -8.17
C LEU A 11 -34.87 1.88 -9.14
N TYR A 12 -33.78 1.11 -9.14
CA TYR A 12 -32.60 1.38 -9.96
C TYR A 12 -31.90 0.07 -10.33
N ARG A 13 -31.36 0.00 -11.55
CA ARG A 13 -30.49 -1.10 -11.98
C ARG A 13 -29.46 -0.63 -13.00
N GLN A 14 -28.21 -1.02 -12.81
CA GLN A 14 -27.16 -0.76 -13.80
C GLN A 14 -26.10 -1.87 -13.77
N THR A 15 -25.52 -2.15 -14.93
CA THR A 15 -24.34 -3.00 -15.08
C THR A 15 -23.14 -2.12 -15.43
N ARG A 16 -22.00 -2.40 -14.80
CA ARG A 16 -20.73 -1.72 -14.97
C ARG A 16 -19.60 -2.75 -14.95
N SER A 17 -18.40 -2.31 -15.30
CA SER A 17 -17.22 -3.15 -15.39
C SER A 17 -16.03 -2.41 -14.79
N VAL A 18 -15.15 -3.12 -14.10
CA VAL A 18 -13.90 -2.56 -13.57
C VAL A 18 -12.71 -3.39 -14.03
N LYS A 19 -11.63 -2.69 -14.42
CA LYS A 19 -10.32 -3.25 -14.75
C LYS A 19 -9.34 -3.14 -13.58
N ALA A 20 -8.12 -3.62 -13.76
CA ALA A 20 -7.03 -3.41 -12.80
C ALA A 20 -6.87 -1.93 -12.43
N GLY A 21 -6.85 -1.65 -11.12
CA GLY A 21 -6.77 -0.29 -10.60
C GLY A 21 -7.99 0.58 -10.88
N GLN A 22 -9.17 0.00 -11.14
CA GLN A 22 -10.41 0.76 -11.28
C GLN A 22 -11.36 0.60 -10.10
N VAL A 23 -12.07 1.68 -9.81
CA VAL A 23 -13.15 1.83 -8.83
C VAL A 23 -14.32 2.54 -9.48
N GLU A 24 -15.52 2.13 -9.10
CA GLU A 24 -16.79 2.76 -9.41
C GLU A 24 -17.47 3.17 -8.11
N ARG A 25 -17.64 4.48 -7.90
CA ARG A 25 -18.33 5.05 -6.74
C ARG A 25 -19.74 5.45 -7.12
N PHE A 26 -20.73 4.92 -6.41
CA PHE A 26 -22.14 5.31 -6.55
C PHE A 26 -22.54 6.18 -5.36
N LYS A 27 -23.02 7.40 -5.64
CA LYS A 27 -23.70 8.22 -4.62
C LYS A 27 -25.21 8.12 -4.83
N ILE A 28 -25.86 7.54 -3.84
CA ILE A 28 -27.30 7.28 -3.83
C ILE A 28 -27.95 8.36 -2.98
N HIS A 29 -28.72 9.25 -3.61
CA HIS A 29 -29.49 10.29 -2.95
C HIS A 29 -30.98 9.97 -3.02
N TYR A 30 -31.63 9.89 -1.87
CA TYR A 30 -33.05 9.61 -1.74
C TYR A 30 -33.77 10.74 -1.01
N THR A 31 -34.83 11.28 -1.62
CA THR A 31 -35.63 12.36 -1.05
C THR A 31 -37.07 11.88 -0.94
N PRO A 32 -37.56 11.50 0.25
CA PRO A 32 -38.98 11.17 0.40
C PRO A 32 -39.81 12.41 0.06
N TYR A 33 -40.62 12.34 -1.01
CA TYR A 33 -41.70 13.31 -1.24
C TYR A 33 -42.73 13.21 -0.09
N GLN A 34 -43.78 14.03 -0.06
CA GLN A 34 -44.84 14.17 0.99
C GLN A 34 -45.41 12.87 1.64
N GLU A 35 -44.99 11.69 1.23
CA GLU A 35 -45.11 10.39 1.88
C GLU A 35 -44.11 10.21 3.06
N THR A 36 -44.50 9.40 4.04
CA THR A 36 -43.56 8.95 5.08
C THR A 36 -42.46 8.07 4.46
N PRO A 37 -41.16 8.29 4.74
CA PRO A 37 -40.09 7.47 4.18
C PRO A 37 -40.27 5.99 4.55
N PRO A 38 -39.86 5.06 3.67
CA PRO A 38 -39.83 3.64 4.01
C PRO A 38 -38.86 3.41 5.17
N ALA A 39 -39.02 2.32 5.92
CA ALA A 39 -38.08 2.00 7.00
C ALA A 39 -36.63 1.90 6.49
N SER A 40 -36.44 1.32 5.30
CA SER A 40 -35.15 1.24 4.62
C SER A 40 -35.34 0.96 3.14
N LEU A 41 -34.39 1.41 2.33
CA LEU A 41 -34.14 0.85 1.00
C LEU A 41 -33.07 -0.23 1.10
N TRP A 42 -32.86 -0.96 0.02
CA TRP A 42 -31.81 -1.98 -0.07
C TRP A 42 -31.00 -1.76 -1.33
N VAL A 43 -29.70 -1.98 -1.24
CA VAL A 43 -28.80 -2.08 -2.38
C VAL A 43 -28.23 -3.49 -2.48
N LYS A 44 -28.10 -3.97 -3.70
CA LYS A 44 -27.46 -5.24 -4.03
C LYS A 44 -26.37 -5.00 -5.06
N ILE A 45 -25.18 -5.51 -4.79
CA ILE A 45 -24.07 -5.58 -5.75
C ILE A 45 -23.85 -7.05 -6.08
N ARG A 46 -23.88 -7.41 -7.36
CA ARG A 46 -23.64 -8.78 -7.82
C ARG A 46 -22.43 -8.78 -8.74
N ASN A 47 -21.44 -9.60 -8.42
CA ASN A 47 -20.39 -9.95 -9.37
C ASN A 47 -21.02 -10.90 -10.40
N VAL A 48 -21.11 -10.49 -11.68
CA VAL A 48 -21.84 -11.26 -12.70
C VAL A 48 -20.95 -12.28 -13.42
N GLU A 49 -19.66 -12.33 -13.08
CA GLU A 49 -18.73 -13.30 -13.61
C GLU A 49 -19.20 -14.75 -13.36
N ASN A 50 -18.82 -15.64 -14.27
CA ASN A 50 -19.21 -17.03 -14.19
C ASN A 50 -18.69 -17.69 -12.90
N ILE A 51 -19.55 -18.41 -12.19
CA ILE A 51 -19.20 -19.14 -10.96
C ILE A 51 -18.03 -20.11 -11.19
N ALA A 52 -17.88 -20.67 -12.40
CA ALA A 52 -16.73 -21.50 -12.77
C ALA A 52 -15.38 -20.75 -12.59
N MET A 53 -15.37 -19.43 -12.71
CA MET A 53 -14.18 -18.59 -12.50
C MET A 53 -13.75 -18.52 -11.04
N ARG A 54 -14.52 -19.05 -10.09
CA ARG A 54 -14.06 -19.24 -8.69
C ARG A 54 -12.97 -20.30 -8.57
N ALA A 55 -13.01 -21.32 -9.42
CA ALA A 55 -12.02 -22.39 -9.44
C ALA A 55 -10.78 -22.04 -10.26
N ALA A 56 -10.87 -20.99 -11.08
CA ALA A 56 -9.75 -20.45 -11.84
C ALA A 56 -8.86 -19.64 -10.88
N PHE A 57 -7.85 -20.32 -10.32
CA PHE A 57 -6.80 -19.79 -9.45
C PHE A 57 -7.25 -19.40 -8.03
N LEU A 58 -6.40 -19.72 -7.04
CA LEU A 58 -6.56 -19.24 -5.67
C LEU A 58 -6.61 -17.70 -5.71
N ALA A 59 -7.79 -17.13 -5.42
CA ALA A 59 -8.10 -15.69 -5.47
C ALA A 59 -8.05 -15.00 -6.85
N GLY A 60 -8.38 -15.71 -7.95
CA GLY A 60 -8.32 -15.22 -9.34
C GLY A 60 -8.85 -13.77 -9.60
N PRO A 61 -8.48 -13.14 -10.73
CA PRO A 61 -8.61 -11.68 -10.95
C PRO A 61 -10.05 -11.15 -10.87
N HIS A 62 -11.04 -12.02 -10.87
CA HIS A 62 -12.46 -11.70 -10.91
C HIS A 62 -13.05 -11.36 -9.52
N ILE A 63 -12.24 -10.97 -8.54
CA ILE A 63 -12.70 -10.62 -7.20
C ILE A 63 -12.90 -9.10 -7.09
N LEU A 64 -13.98 -8.69 -6.44
CA LEU A 64 -14.28 -7.30 -6.15
C LEU A 64 -14.22 -7.04 -4.64
N TYR A 65 -13.81 -5.84 -4.26
CA TYR A 65 -14.07 -5.27 -2.94
C TYR A 65 -15.30 -4.37 -3.05
N VAL A 66 -16.23 -4.47 -2.09
CA VAL A 66 -17.42 -3.63 -2.06
C VAL A 66 -17.62 -3.07 -0.66
N ASP A 67 -17.91 -1.78 -0.55
CA ASP A 67 -18.40 -1.20 0.69
C ASP A 67 -19.61 -0.28 0.47
N CYS A 68 -20.45 -0.17 1.50
CA CYS A 68 -21.58 0.73 1.55
C CYS A 68 -21.60 1.45 2.89
N ARG A 69 -21.71 2.78 2.84
CA ARG A 69 -21.69 3.66 4.01
C ARG A 69 -22.63 4.84 3.81
N SER A 70 -23.12 5.41 4.91
CA SER A 70 -23.79 6.72 4.86
C SER A 70 -22.78 7.80 4.48
N ASP A 71 -23.24 8.84 3.78
CA ASP A 71 -22.43 10.04 3.51
C ASP A 71 -22.05 10.79 4.80
N GLU A 72 -22.82 10.59 5.88
CA GLU A 72 -22.55 11.16 7.21
C GLU A 72 -21.56 10.31 8.03
N TYR A 73 -21.16 9.14 7.54
CA TYR A 73 -20.22 8.28 8.25
C TYR A 73 -18.83 8.93 8.29
N ASP A 74 -18.32 9.11 9.51
CA ASP A 74 -16.99 9.65 9.77
C ASP A 74 -16.26 8.68 10.69
N GLN A 75 -15.13 8.14 10.21
CA GLN A 75 -14.33 7.19 10.98
C GLN A 75 -13.75 7.80 12.28
N ASN A 76 -13.70 9.13 12.40
CA ASN A 76 -13.17 9.82 13.58
C ASN A 76 -14.28 10.21 14.57
N LYS A 77 -15.53 9.79 14.31
CA LYS A 77 -16.68 9.97 15.19
C LYS A 77 -17.29 8.63 15.59
N LYS A 78 -17.89 8.57 16.78
CA LYS A 78 -18.56 7.36 17.27
C LYS A 78 -19.86 7.12 16.52
N CYS A 79 -20.02 5.93 15.94
CA CYS A 79 -21.25 5.47 15.30
C CYS A 79 -21.94 4.39 16.15
N PHE A 80 -22.86 4.81 17.03
CA PHE A 80 -23.58 3.89 17.92
C PHE A 80 -24.79 3.22 17.27
N ILE A 81 -25.38 3.87 16.26
CA ILE A 81 -26.60 3.39 15.62
C ILE A 81 -26.20 2.29 14.64
N THR A 82 -26.58 1.04 14.94
CA THR A 82 -26.26 -0.12 14.10
C THR A 82 -26.68 0.06 12.64
N ALA A 83 -27.78 0.78 12.40
CA ALA A 83 -28.31 1.00 11.06
C ALA A 83 -27.48 2.01 10.22
N ASP A 84 -26.62 2.80 10.86
CA ASP A 84 -25.72 3.77 10.20
C ASP A 84 -24.28 3.25 10.11
N GLN A 85 -24.02 2.05 10.65
CA GLN A 85 -22.71 1.43 10.59
C GLN A 85 -22.40 0.98 9.16
N PRO A 86 -21.16 1.21 8.68
CA PRO A 86 -20.77 0.80 7.34
C PRO A 86 -20.72 -0.72 7.24
N VAL A 87 -21.02 -1.22 6.05
CA VAL A 87 -20.96 -2.65 5.72
C VAL A 87 -20.09 -2.85 4.49
N TYR A 88 -19.32 -3.92 4.47
CA TYR A 88 -18.40 -4.20 3.37
C TYR A 88 -18.20 -5.70 3.17
N GLU A 89 -17.84 -6.06 1.94
CA GLU A 89 -17.44 -7.39 1.53
C GLU A 89 -16.02 -7.31 0.94
N PRO A 90 -15.00 -7.83 1.66
CA PRO A 90 -13.62 -7.73 1.20
C PRO A 90 -13.32 -8.54 -0.06
N GLN A 91 -14.05 -9.63 -0.29
CA GLN A 91 -13.81 -10.59 -1.38
C GLN A 91 -15.13 -11.04 -2.02
N LEU A 92 -15.76 -10.17 -2.80
CA LEU A 92 -16.97 -10.52 -3.55
C LEU A 92 -16.61 -11.38 -4.78
N LEU A 93 -16.78 -12.70 -4.63
CA LEU A 93 -16.42 -13.72 -5.61
C LEU A 93 -17.36 -13.73 -6.83
N PRO A 94 -16.94 -14.30 -7.98
CA PRO A 94 -17.79 -14.51 -9.16
C PRO A 94 -19.16 -15.11 -8.84
N GLY A 95 -20.24 -14.51 -9.33
CA GLY A 95 -21.62 -14.94 -9.07
C GLY A 95 -22.15 -14.69 -7.64
N GLN A 96 -21.33 -14.16 -6.73
CA GLN A 96 -21.75 -13.78 -5.37
C GLN A 96 -22.51 -12.44 -5.40
N SER A 97 -23.36 -12.21 -4.39
CA SER A 97 -24.06 -10.95 -4.21
C SER A 97 -23.87 -10.41 -2.80
N PHE A 98 -23.52 -9.13 -2.71
CA PHE A 98 -23.48 -8.33 -1.50
C PHE A 98 -24.81 -7.56 -1.35
N TYR A 99 -25.33 -7.49 -0.14
CA TYR A 99 -26.56 -6.75 0.18
C TYR A 99 -26.28 -5.77 1.33
N ALA A 100 -26.69 -4.52 1.17
CA ALA A 100 -26.64 -3.53 2.23
C ALA A 100 -28.00 -2.84 2.42
N GLN A 101 -28.32 -2.57 3.68
CA GLN A 101 -29.53 -1.85 4.06
C GLN A 101 -29.24 -0.35 4.05
N LEU A 102 -30.04 0.41 3.30
CA LEU A 102 -29.98 1.87 3.24
C LEU A 102 -31.01 2.42 4.23
N SER A 103 -30.58 2.59 5.48
CA SER A 103 -31.47 2.90 6.59
C SER A 103 -32.06 4.30 6.53
N CYS A 104 -33.39 4.39 6.62
CA CYS A 104 -34.12 5.66 6.74
C CYS A 104 -34.75 5.81 8.14
N HIS A 105 -34.19 5.12 9.14
CA HIS A 105 -34.75 5.02 10.49
C HIS A 105 -34.93 6.37 11.21
N THR A 106 -34.04 7.34 10.92
CA THR A 106 -34.18 8.73 11.38
C THR A 106 -34.91 9.52 10.31
N ILE A 107 -35.99 10.23 10.66
CA ILE A 107 -36.75 11.04 9.70
C ILE A 107 -35.90 12.24 9.26
N LYS A 108 -35.54 12.28 7.98
CA LYS A 108 -34.77 13.35 7.34
C LYS A 108 -35.45 13.78 6.04
N ASN A 109 -35.16 15.01 5.61
CA ASN A 109 -35.64 15.51 4.32
C ASN A 109 -35.01 14.79 3.13
N SER A 110 -33.77 14.32 3.30
CA SER A 110 -33.04 13.54 2.31
C SER A 110 -32.04 12.60 2.99
N TYR A 111 -31.66 11.57 2.27
CA TYR A 111 -30.71 10.55 2.69
C TYR A 111 -29.66 10.37 1.61
N SER A 112 -28.41 10.17 2.01
CA SER A 112 -27.29 9.99 1.10
C SER A 112 -26.40 8.83 1.55
N TRP A 113 -26.07 7.95 0.60
CA TRP A 113 -25.16 6.83 0.80
C TRP A 113 -24.13 6.75 -0.31
N VAL A 114 -22.96 6.22 0.03
CA VAL A 114 -21.86 5.96 -0.89
C VAL A 114 -21.65 4.45 -0.97
N VAL A 115 -21.57 3.93 -2.19
CA VAL A 115 -21.20 2.54 -2.47
C VAL A 115 -19.97 2.54 -3.35
N ASP A 116 -18.87 1.96 -2.87
CA ASP A 116 -17.65 1.79 -3.66
C ASP A 116 -17.55 0.34 -4.12
N VAL A 117 -17.33 0.14 -5.43
CA VAL A 117 -17.02 -1.17 -6.02
C VAL A 117 -15.63 -1.08 -6.64
N VAL A 118 -14.69 -1.86 -6.09
CA VAL A 118 -13.26 -1.75 -6.37
C VAL A 118 -12.73 -3.07 -6.93
N SER A 119 -11.97 -3.00 -8.01
CA SER A 119 -11.26 -4.16 -8.56
C SER A 119 -10.15 -4.63 -7.62
N GLN A 120 -10.07 -5.95 -7.39
CA GLN A 120 -8.95 -6.59 -6.70
C GLN A 120 -7.93 -7.18 -7.69
N ILE A 121 -8.02 -6.86 -8.99
CA ILE A 121 -7.04 -7.33 -9.97
C ILE A 121 -5.68 -6.71 -9.71
N ILE A 122 -4.65 -7.56 -9.69
CA ILE A 122 -3.26 -7.16 -9.45
C ILE A 122 -2.38 -7.29 -10.69
N PHE A 123 -2.44 -8.43 -11.36
CA PHE A 123 -1.46 -8.80 -12.41
C PHE A 123 -1.98 -8.66 -13.83
N ASN A 124 -3.30 -8.59 -14.02
CA ASN A 124 -3.92 -8.66 -15.33
C ASN A 124 -4.60 -7.34 -15.69
N ASN A 125 -4.04 -6.62 -16.66
CA ASN A 125 -4.59 -5.35 -17.10
C ASN A 125 -5.55 -5.47 -18.30
N THR A 126 -5.83 -6.69 -18.77
CA THR A 126 -6.68 -6.96 -19.94
C THR A 126 -8.07 -7.47 -19.57
N ILE A 127 -8.23 -8.01 -18.36
CA ILE A 127 -9.49 -8.54 -17.85
C ILE A 127 -10.36 -7.42 -17.29
N ASP A 128 -11.64 -7.50 -17.62
CA ASP A 128 -12.70 -6.68 -17.07
C ASP A 128 -13.53 -7.56 -16.13
N VAL A 129 -13.93 -7.03 -14.99
CA VAL A 129 -14.82 -7.71 -14.05
C VAL A 129 -16.15 -6.99 -14.07
N ASP A 130 -17.16 -7.67 -14.59
CA ASP A 130 -18.50 -7.13 -14.69
C ASP A 130 -19.25 -7.27 -13.35
N PHE A 131 -19.98 -6.23 -12.99
CA PHE A 131 -20.87 -6.24 -11.83
C PHE A 131 -22.17 -5.50 -12.10
N GLU A 132 -23.18 -5.85 -11.32
CA GLU A 132 -24.52 -5.28 -11.36
C GLU A 132 -24.84 -4.63 -10.02
N ILE A 133 -25.33 -3.39 -10.07
CA ILE A 133 -25.91 -2.67 -8.92
C ILE A 133 -27.41 -2.57 -9.08
N MET A 134 -28.15 -2.88 -8.01
CA MET A 134 -29.61 -2.73 -7.96
C MET A 134 -30.03 -2.08 -6.65
N ILE A 135 -31.03 -1.20 -6.72
CA ILE A 135 -31.65 -0.57 -5.54
C ILE A 135 -33.15 -0.87 -5.55
N GLY A 136 -33.68 -1.31 -4.42
CA GLY A 136 -35.07 -1.72 -4.27
C GLY A 136 -35.65 -1.35 -2.90
N THR A 137 -36.97 -1.47 -2.78
CA THR A 137 -37.66 -1.21 -1.51
C THR A 137 -37.49 -2.34 -0.48
N SER A 138 -37.13 -3.54 -0.91
CA SER A 138 -36.89 -4.69 -0.03
C SER A 138 -35.73 -5.57 -0.50
N LYS A 139 -35.20 -6.38 0.41
CA LYS A 139 -34.19 -7.40 0.06
C LYS A 139 -34.78 -8.49 -0.86
N ALA A 140 -36.06 -8.83 -0.67
CA ALA A 140 -36.73 -9.89 -1.41
C ALA A 140 -36.84 -9.54 -2.90
N ILE A 141 -37.27 -8.32 -3.24
CA ILE A 141 -37.39 -7.90 -4.65
C ILE A 141 -36.04 -7.94 -5.37
N LEU A 142 -34.95 -7.55 -4.69
CA LEU A 142 -33.59 -7.61 -5.25
C LEU A 142 -33.08 -9.04 -5.44
N HIS A 143 -33.49 -9.96 -4.57
CA HIS A 143 -33.20 -11.37 -4.74
C HIS A 143 -33.97 -11.92 -5.94
N ASP A 144 -35.26 -11.62 -6.03
CA ASP A 144 -36.14 -12.09 -7.09
C ASP A 144 -35.74 -11.55 -8.47
N CYS A 145 -35.23 -10.31 -8.56
CA CYS A 145 -34.66 -9.76 -9.80
C CYS A 145 -33.51 -10.58 -10.38
N SER A 146 -32.77 -11.34 -9.57
CA SER A 146 -31.68 -12.18 -10.07
C SER A 146 -32.14 -13.58 -10.51
N ASN A 147 -33.39 -13.94 -10.28
CA ASN A 147 -33.95 -15.19 -10.79
C ASN A 147 -34.74 -14.92 -12.08
N PRO A 148 -34.30 -15.44 -13.24
CA PRO A 148 -35.01 -15.24 -14.52
C PRO A 148 -36.46 -15.73 -14.50
N ASP A 149 -36.80 -16.71 -13.65
CA ASP A 149 -38.15 -17.26 -13.54
C ASP A 149 -39.13 -16.29 -12.85
N ASN A 150 -38.62 -15.35 -12.06
CA ASN A 150 -39.42 -14.39 -11.32
C ASN A 150 -39.73 -13.17 -12.20
N LYS A 151 -41.01 -12.96 -12.48
CA LYS A 151 -41.48 -11.80 -13.27
C LYS A 151 -41.51 -10.53 -12.42
N VAL A 152 -40.34 -9.93 -12.21
CA VAL A 152 -40.22 -8.61 -11.55
C VAL A 152 -40.27 -7.50 -12.60
N VAL A 153 -41.10 -6.48 -12.35
CA VAL A 153 -41.25 -5.32 -13.25
C VAL A 153 -39.92 -4.58 -13.37
N ASN A 154 -39.50 -4.29 -14.61
CA ASN A 154 -38.24 -3.63 -14.96
C ASN A 154 -36.96 -4.42 -14.67
N ALA A 155 -37.06 -5.69 -14.27
CA ALA A 155 -35.89 -6.55 -14.05
C ALA A 155 -35.17 -6.97 -15.36
N ASP A 156 -35.65 -6.53 -16.51
CA ASP A 156 -35.03 -6.68 -17.84
C ASP A 156 -34.38 -5.39 -18.35
N LYS A 157 -34.62 -4.26 -17.66
CA LYS A 157 -34.18 -2.93 -18.07
C LYS A 157 -33.03 -2.42 -17.20
N THR A 158 -32.38 -1.36 -17.67
CA THR A 158 -31.36 -0.60 -16.93
C THR A 158 -31.77 0.87 -16.82
N GLY A 159 -31.31 1.53 -15.76
CA GLY A 159 -31.60 2.93 -15.43
C GLY A 159 -32.40 3.10 -14.14
N THR A 160 -32.91 4.31 -13.95
CA THR A 160 -33.77 4.69 -12.82
C THR A 160 -35.23 4.50 -13.21
N PHE A 161 -35.99 3.77 -12.40
CA PHE A 161 -37.40 3.43 -12.67
C PHE A 161 -38.39 4.30 -11.87
N VAL A 162 -37.88 5.33 -11.22
CA VAL A 162 -38.63 6.32 -10.45
C VAL A 162 -38.17 7.73 -10.81
N SER A 163 -38.91 8.76 -10.38
CA SER A 163 -38.51 10.16 -10.59
C SER A 163 -37.11 10.42 -10.02
N THR A 164 -36.30 11.19 -10.73
CA THR A 164 -34.98 11.65 -10.28
C THR A 164 -35.06 12.57 -9.07
N GLU A 165 -36.23 13.18 -8.82
CA GLU A 165 -36.50 13.93 -7.59
C GLU A 165 -36.61 13.01 -6.36
N LEU A 166 -37.06 11.76 -6.55
CA LEU A 166 -37.20 10.76 -5.49
C LEU A 166 -35.88 10.02 -5.25
N LEU A 167 -35.26 9.53 -6.32
CA LEU A 167 -34.00 8.78 -6.27
C LEU A 167 -33.06 9.28 -7.36
N ASN A 168 -31.94 9.84 -6.95
CA ASN A 168 -30.84 10.21 -7.83
C ASN A 168 -29.63 9.33 -7.50
N VAL A 169 -29.20 8.52 -8.47
CA VAL A 169 -27.98 7.72 -8.36
C VAL A 169 -26.97 8.34 -9.32
N SER A 170 -25.94 8.94 -8.75
CA SER A 170 -24.79 9.41 -9.53
C SER A 170 -23.63 8.43 -9.39
N ASN A 171 -22.80 8.36 -10.42
CA ASN A 171 -21.69 7.43 -10.49
C ASN A 171 -20.43 8.22 -10.87
N GLN A 172 -19.34 7.99 -10.15
CA GLN A 172 -18.04 8.58 -10.37
C GLN A 172 -17.05 7.45 -10.62
N ASP A 173 -16.37 7.50 -11.76
CA ASP A 173 -15.35 6.52 -12.08
C ASP A 173 -14.00 6.88 -11.44
N THR A 174 -12.98 6.09 -11.76
CA THR A 174 -11.62 6.32 -11.24
C THR A 174 -11.04 7.66 -11.70
N PHE A 175 -11.28 8.07 -12.95
CA PHE A 175 -10.74 9.33 -13.46
C PHE A 175 -11.44 10.53 -12.81
N ASP A 176 -12.74 10.45 -12.56
CA ASP A 176 -13.52 11.46 -11.84
C ASP A 176 -12.96 11.66 -10.42
N LEU A 177 -12.72 10.57 -9.69
CA LEU A 177 -12.21 10.61 -8.31
C LEU A 177 -10.80 11.18 -8.22
N TRP A 178 -9.96 10.98 -9.24
CA TRP A 178 -8.58 11.45 -9.29
C TRP A 178 -8.43 12.85 -9.92
N ASN A 179 -9.49 13.38 -10.53
CA ASN A 179 -9.50 14.71 -11.17
C ASN A 179 -10.62 15.60 -10.66
N LEU A 180 -10.86 15.55 -9.35
CA LEU A 180 -11.76 16.48 -8.67
C LEU A 180 -11.34 17.95 -8.93
N PRO A 181 -12.31 18.87 -9.04
CA PRO A 181 -12.01 20.27 -9.22
C PRO A 181 -11.27 20.83 -7.99
N VAL A 182 -10.37 21.77 -8.23
CA VAL A 182 -9.66 22.49 -7.17
C VAL A 182 -10.67 23.31 -6.35
N PRO A 183 -10.67 23.23 -5.01
CA PRO A 183 -11.67 23.92 -4.18
C PRO A 183 -11.71 25.44 -4.38
N ASP A 184 -10.55 26.10 -4.39
CA ASP A 184 -10.42 27.54 -4.61
C ASP A 184 -9.45 27.82 -5.75
N ALA A 185 -9.96 28.23 -6.91
CA ALA A 185 -9.15 28.47 -8.09
C ALA A 185 -8.12 29.61 -7.93
N THR A 186 -8.27 30.47 -6.92
CA THR A 186 -7.40 31.63 -6.67
C THR A 186 -6.18 31.32 -5.80
N ARG A 187 -6.24 30.24 -5.00
CA ARG A 187 -5.15 29.85 -4.10
C ARG A 187 -4.06 29.07 -4.85
N PRO A 188 -2.80 29.18 -4.41
CA PRO A 188 -1.71 28.32 -4.91
C PRO A 188 -2.00 26.83 -4.63
N ILE A 189 -1.28 25.96 -5.31
CA ILE A 189 -1.43 24.50 -5.23
C ILE A 189 -0.19 23.90 -4.55
N HIS A 190 -0.44 23.09 -3.52
CA HIS A 190 0.50 22.13 -2.98
C HIS A 190 0.23 20.76 -3.61
N LEU A 191 1.05 20.40 -4.59
CA LEU A 191 0.93 19.15 -5.33
C LEU A 191 1.52 17.98 -4.52
N VAL A 192 0.75 16.92 -4.30
CA VAL A 192 1.20 15.70 -3.63
C VAL A 192 1.21 14.54 -4.63
N ILE A 193 2.35 13.91 -4.83
CA ILE A 193 2.52 12.77 -5.74
C ILE A 193 2.54 11.47 -4.96
N LEU A 194 1.55 10.61 -5.22
CA LEU A 194 1.50 9.24 -4.68
C LEU A 194 2.14 8.25 -5.66
N THR A 195 2.87 7.27 -5.13
CA THR A 195 3.45 6.18 -5.92
C THR A 195 3.35 4.86 -5.18
N HIS A 196 2.77 3.86 -5.85
CA HIS A 196 2.46 2.54 -5.30
C HIS A 196 3.66 1.58 -5.31
N GLY A 197 3.50 0.47 -4.58
CA GLY A 197 4.47 -0.62 -4.52
C GLY A 197 4.43 -1.62 -5.69
N LEU A 198 5.26 -2.65 -5.61
CA LEU A 198 5.27 -3.79 -6.54
C LEU A 198 3.89 -4.48 -6.55
N HIS A 199 3.37 -4.82 -7.73
CA HIS A 199 2.08 -5.51 -7.87
C HIS A 199 0.92 -4.80 -7.15
N SER A 200 0.90 -3.48 -7.27
CA SER A 200 -0.14 -2.60 -6.73
C SER A 200 -0.56 -1.59 -7.80
N ASN A 201 -1.46 -0.68 -7.46
CA ASN A 201 -1.88 0.42 -8.30
C ASN A 201 -2.07 1.68 -7.45
N VAL A 202 -1.82 2.85 -8.02
CA VAL A 202 -2.00 4.11 -7.27
C VAL A 202 -3.48 4.42 -7.04
N THR A 203 -4.34 4.03 -7.98
CA THR A 203 -5.70 4.52 -8.14
C THR A 203 -6.69 4.00 -7.12
N THR A 204 -6.60 2.72 -6.75
CA THR A 204 -7.48 2.08 -5.76
C THR A 204 -6.74 1.75 -4.48
N ASP A 205 -5.48 1.29 -4.55
CA ASP A 205 -4.74 0.88 -3.36
C ASP A 205 -4.26 2.08 -2.52
N MET A 206 -4.15 3.28 -3.09
CA MET A 206 -3.81 4.51 -2.33
C MET A 206 -4.97 5.51 -2.27
N LEU A 207 -6.18 5.11 -2.66
CA LEU A 207 -7.34 6.01 -2.73
C LEU A 207 -7.73 6.59 -1.36
N TYR A 208 -7.69 5.76 -0.31
CA TYR A 208 -8.01 6.23 1.04
C TYR A 208 -7.03 7.31 1.49
N LEU A 209 -5.73 7.09 1.31
CA LEU A 209 -4.68 8.06 1.63
C LEU A 209 -4.87 9.36 0.85
N LYS A 210 -5.12 9.28 -0.47
CA LYS A 210 -5.45 10.42 -1.31
C LYS A 210 -6.61 11.23 -0.72
N GLU A 211 -7.72 10.58 -0.39
CA GLU A 211 -8.90 11.25 0.17
C GLU A 211 -8.62 11.91 1.52
N GLN A 212 -7.80 11.30 2.39
CA GLN A 212 -7.47 11.94 3.68
C GLN A 212 -6.61 13.19 3.52
N ILE A 213 -5.72 13.21 2.52
CA ILE A 213 -4.86 14.37 2.23
C ILE A 213 -5.64 15.46 1.48
N ASP A 214 -6.44 15.12 0.47
CA ASP A 214 -7.25 16.10 -0.28
C ASP A 214 -8.29 16.81 0.60
N ASN A 215 -8.76 16.15 1.66
CA ASN A 215 -9.70 16.74 2.61
C ASN A 215 -9.06 17.77 3.56
N GLN A 216 -7.73 17.97 3.51
CA GLN A 216 -7.06 18.98 4.32
C GLN A 216 -7.19 20.36 3.68
N ASP A 217 -7.77 21.30 4.42
CA ASP A 217 -7.75 22.73 4.10
C ASP A 217 -6.94 23.46 5.17
N ASN A 218 -5.76 23.94 4.78
CA ASN A 218 -4.90 24.74 5.66
C ASN A 218 -5.20 26.25 5.55
N GLY A 219 -6.22 26.63 4.77
CA GLY A 219 -6.63 28.02 4.52
C GLY A 219 -5.67 28.83 3.62
N LYS A 220 -4.51 28.26 3.23
CA LYS A 220 -3.45 28.95 2.47
C LYS A 220 -3.34 28.41 1.05
N ASP A 221 -3.11 27.10 0.92
CA ASP A 221 -2.90 26.42 -0.36
C ASP A 221 -3.98 25.37 -0.60
N ASN A 222 -4.31 25.09 -1.87
CA ASN A 222 -5.04 23.88 -2.22
C ASN A 222 -4.09 22.69 -2.18
N VAL A 223 -4.30 21.75 -1.26
CA VAL A 223 -3.60 20.47 -1.27
C VAL A 223 -4.27 19.58 -2.32
N VAL A 224 -3.52 19.19 -3.35
CA VAL A 224 -4.05 18.36 -4.45
C VAL A 224 -3.19 17.13 -4.65
N VAL A 225 -3.80 15.96 -4.51
CA VAL A 225 -3.14 14.67 -4.68
C VAL A 225 -3.27 14.14 -6.11
N LYS A 226 -2.15 13.71 -6.69
CA LYS A 226 -2.07 13.07 -8.01
C LYS A 226 -1.19 11.82 -7.94
N GLY A 227 -1.34 10.96 -8.94
CA GLY A 227 -0.59 9.70 -9.05
C GLY A 227 -0.50 9.25 -10.49
N TYR A 228 0.63 8.65 -10.86
CA TYR A 228 0.83 8.17 -12.23
C TYR A 228 0.27 6.76 -12.41
N MET A 229 -0.80 6.63 -13.20
CA MET A 229 -1.47 5.35 -13.44
C MET A 229 -0.70 4.44 -14.42
N GLY A 230 0.22 4.97 -15.21
CA GLY A 230 0.86 4.24 -16.30
C GLY A 230 1.86 3.14 -15.88
N ASN A 231 2.11 3.01 -14.58
CA ASN A 231 3.00 1.99 -13.98
C ASN A 231 2.25 0.73 -13.51
N ILE A 232 0.90 0.71 -13.55
CA ILE A 232 0.11 -0.46 -13.19
C ILE A 232 0.49 -1.65 -14.09
N GLY A 233 0.81 -2.79 -13.49
CA GLY A 233 1.23 -4.00 -14.20
C GLY A 233 2.57 -3.89 -14.95
N LYS A 234 3.42 -2.93 -14.58
CA LYS A 234 4.78 -2.74 -15.14
C LYS A 234 5.86 -2.66 -14.07
N THR A 235 5.51 -3.00 -12.83
CA THR A 235 6.34 -2.79 -11.65
C THR A 235 7.61 -3.63 -11.63
N GLU A 236 7.71 -4.62 -12.51
CA GLU A 236 8.86 -5.51 -12.75
C GLU A 236 9.92 -4.89 -13.70
N ARG A 237 9.62 -3.76 -14.36
CA ARG A 237 10.48 -3.12 -15.38
C ARG A 237 11.66 -2.31 -14.81
N GLY A 238 11.83 -2.26 -13.50
CA GLY A 238 12.96 -1.60 -12.83
C GLY A 238 12.63 -0.21 -12.28
N ILE A 239 13.41 0.23 -11.28
CA ILE A 239 13.23 1.52 -10.60
C ILE A 239 13.41 2.68 -11.59
N LYS A 240 14.40 2.58 -12.49
CA LYS A 240 14.69 3.60 -13.51
C LYS A 240 13.53 3.82 -14.47
N TYR A 241 12.94 2.71 -14.96
CA TYR A 241 11.78 2.73 -15.85
C TYR A 241 10.58 3.40 -15.18
N LEU A 242 10.27 2.98 -13.95
CA LEU A 242 9.12 3.48 -13.21
C LEU A 242 9.28 4.95 -12.81
N GLY A 243 10.46 5.33 -12.30
CA GLY A 243 10.73 6.65 -11.76
C GLY A 243 10.83 7.72 -12.83
N SER A 244 11.43 7.42 -13.98
CA SER A 244 11.45 8.36 -15.12
C SER A 244 10.05 8.69 -15.62
N ARG A 245 9.16 7.71 -15.71
CA ARG A 245 7.76 7.95 -16.13
C ARG A 245 6.97 8.78 -15.12
N VAL A 246 7.21 8.57 -13.81
CA VAL A 246 6.63 9.41 -12.76
C VAL A 246 7.16 10.85 -12.89
N ALA A 247 8.45 11.04 -13.11
CA ALA A 247 9.04 12.37 -13.29
C ALA A 247 8.48 13.09 -14.52
N GLU A 248 8.40 12.42 -15.67
CA GLU A 248 7.80 12.96 -16.90
C GLU A 248 6.32 13.33 -16.69
N PHE A 249 5.55 12.51 -15.95
CA PHE A 249 4.17 12.83 -15.59
C PHE A 249 4.08 14.08 -14.72
N VAL A 250 4.97 14.23 -13.73
CA VAL A 250 5.01 15.43 -12.88
C VAL A 250 5.33 16.67 -13.70
N VAL A 251 6.29 16.58 -14.63
CA VAL A 251 6.62 17.68 -15.53
C VAL A 251 5.42 18.02 -16.40
N ASP A 252 4.79 17.06 -17.07
CA ASP A 252 3.63 17.30 -17.93
C ASP A 252 2.47 17.97 -17.17
N LEU A 253 2.21 17.52 -15.94
CA LEU A 253 1.19 18.09 -15.07
C LEU A 253 1.49 19.54 -14.69
N VAL A 254 2.76 19.89 -14.49
CA VAL A 254 3.18 21.22 -14.09
C VAL A 254 3.37 22.14 -15.31
N THR A 255 3.91 21.67 -16.42
CA THR A 255 4.27 22.56 -17.55
C THR A 255 3.19 22.63 -18.63
N ASN A 256 2.61 21.48 -18.98
CA ASN A 256 1.76 21.37 -20.18
C ASN A 256 0.26 21.42 -19.83
N ASN A 257 -0.10 21.07 -18.60
CA ASN A 257 -1.48 21.12 -18.15
C ASN A 257 -1.86 22.53 -17.67
N GLU A 258 -2.17 23.41 -18.61
CA GLU A 258 -2.60 24.79 -18.33
C GLU A 258 -3.84 24.85 -17.44
N SER A 259 -4.78 23.91 -17.60
CA SER A 259 -6.00 23.86 -16.76
C SER A 259 -5.70 23.58 -15.28
N PHE A 260 -4.61 22.84 -15.01
CA PHE A 260 -4.19 22.47 -13.67
C PHE A 260 -3.19 23.47 -13.10
N ASN A 261 -2.03 23.65 -13.72
CA ASN A 261 -0.98 24.46 -13.14
C ASN A 261 -1.23 25.95 -13.38
N ASN A 262 -1.22 26.44 -14.62
CA ASN A 262 -1.20 27.89 -14.94
C ASN A 262 -0.30 28.72 -13.98
N GLY A 263 0.85 28.17 -13.57
CA GLY A 263 1.77 28.78 -12.59
C GLY A 263 1.34 28.74 -11.12
N ARG A 264 0.30 27.98 -10.76
CA ARG A 264 -0.25 27.92 -9.38
C ARG A 264 0.44 26.90 -8.48
N VAL A 265 1.09 25.88 -9.02
CA VAL A 265 1.83 24.87 -8.24
C VAL A 265 3.11 25.51 -7.70
N THR A 266 3.12 25.82 -6.41
CA THR A 266 4.25 26.45 -5.70
C THR A 266 4.98 25.47 -4.79
N LYS A 267 4.31 24.38 -4.38
CA LYS A 267 4.82 23.39 -3.44
C LYS A 267 4.63 21.97 -3.99
N ILE A 268 5.57 21.08 -3.69
CA ILE A 268 5.48 19.66 -4.04
C ILE A 268 5.84 18.73 -2.87
N SER A 269 5.10 17.63 -2.73
CA SER A 269 5.37 16.52 -1.82
C SER A 269 5.36 15.19 -2.56
N PHE A 270 6.19 14.26 -2.10
CA PHE A 270 6.31 12.91 -2.61
C PHE A 270 5.97 11.92 -1.49
N ILE A 271 5.04 11.01 -1.75
CA ILE A 271 4.69 9.90 -0.85
C ILE A 271 4.74 8.58 -1.61
N GLY A 272 5.66 7.71 -1.22
CA GLY A 272 5.89 6.41 -1.86
C GLY A 272 5.59 5.27 -0.89
N HIS A 273 4.88 4.24 -1.36
CA HIS A 273 4.66 2.99 -0.62
C HIS A 273 5.52 1.87 -1.18
N SER A 274 6.21 1.13 -0.31
CA SER A 274 7.02 -0.02 -0.71
C SER A 274 8.03 0.38 -1.79
N LEU A 275 8.06 -0.30 -2.93
CA LEU A 275 8.84 0.07 -4.12
C LEU A 275 8.68 1.56 -4.52
N GLY A 276 7.51 2.15 -4.29
CA GLY A 276 7.20 3.53 -4.63
C GLY A 276 8.13 4.56 -3.99
N GLY A 277 8.70 4.28 -2.81
CA GLY A 277 9.69 5.15 -2.19
C GLY A 277 10.97 5.26 -3.03
N LEU A 278 11.50 4.12 -3.47
CA LEU A 278 12.68 4.06 -4.35
C LEU A 278 12.41 4.69 -5.73
N VAL A 279 11.22 4.44 -6.28
CA VAL A 279 10.76 5.03 -7.55
C VAL A 279 10.74 6.55 -7.47
N GLN A 280 10.27 7.11 -6.35
CA GLN A 280 10.25 8.57 -6.15
C GLN A 280 11.64 9.14 -5.90
N THR A 281 12.52 8.43 -5.19
CA THR A 281 13.94 8.84 -5.06
C THR A 281 14.59 8.99 -6.44
N PHE A 282 14.39 8.02 -7.33
CA PHE A 282 14.87 8.12 -8.71
C PHE A 282 14.19 9.25 -9.50
N ALA A 283 12.87 9.43 -9.35
CA ALA A 283 12.14 10.50 -10.02
C ALA A 283 12.66 11.89 -9.60
N ILE A 284 13.02 12.09 -8.33
CA ILE A 284 13.63 13.32 -7.82
C ILE A 284 14.98 13.57 -8.48
N ALA A 285 15.85 12.55 -8.55
CA ALA A 285 17.12 12.62 -9.27
C ALA A 285 16.90 13.06 -10.73
N TYR A 286 15.94 12.42 -11.39
CA TYR A 286 15.59 12.69 -12.79
C TYR A 286 15.11 14.12 -13.02
N LEU A 287 14.26 14.63 -12.13
CA LEU A 287 13.79 16.01 -12.19
C LEU A 287 14.94 17.00 -12.02
N GLN A 288 15.85 16.77 -11.07
CA GLN A 288 16.98 17.66 -10.82
C GLN A 288 17.95 17.74 -12.00
N VAL A 289 18.31 16.58 -12.56
CA VAL A 289 19.31 16.49 -13.65
C VAL A 289 18.73 17.01 -14.97
N ASN A 290 17.50 16.61 -15.32
CA ASN A 290 16.93 16.89 -16.64
C ASN A 290 16.08 18.17 -16.68
N PHE A 291 15.63 18.67 -15.54
CA PHE A 291 14.83 19.90 -15.42
C PHE A 291 15.35 20.80 -14.29
N PRO A 292 16.56 21.41 -14.43
CA PRO A 292 17.24 22.11 -13.34
C PRO A 292 16.48 23.30 -12.72
N THR A 293 15.49 23.86 -13.44
CA THR A 293 14.63 24.94 -12.95
C THR A 293 13.47 24.46 -12.09
N PHE A 294 13.15 23.15 -12.10
CA PHE A 294 11.97 22.58 -11.47
C PHE A 294 11.94 22.86 -9.97
N PHE A 295 12.92 22.35 -9.23
CA PHE A 295 13.00 22.55 -7.78
C PHE A 295 13.40 23.97 -7.39
N ARG A 296 13.91 24.79 -8.31
CA ARG A 296 14.14 26.22 -8.05
C ARG A 296 12.83 27.02 -8.02
N THR A 297 11.83 26.58 -8.79
CA THR A 297 10.53 27.23 -8.90
C THR A 297 9.52 26.66 -7.92
N ILE A 298 9.57 25.35 -7.69
CA ILE A 298 8.62 24.62 -6.85
C ILE A 298 9.33 24.16 -5.58
N ARG A 299 8.80 24.57 -4.42
CA ARG A 299 9.37 24.25 -3.11
C ARG A 299 9.07 22.79 -2.72
N PRO A 300 10.08 21.94 -2.49
CA PRO A 300 9.86 20.60 -1.96
C PRO A 300 9.51 20.65 -0.46
N ILE A 301 8.40 20.03 -0.06
CA ILE A 301 7.85 20.11 1.31
C ILE A 301 8.05 18.79 2.06
N ASN A 302 7.45 17.70 1.58
CA ASN A 302 7.47 16.40 2.25
C ASN A 302 8.03 15.33 1.32
N PHE A 303 9.02 14.57 1.78
CA PHE A 303 9.38 13.28 1.23
C PHE A 303 9.02 12.21 2.25
N ILE A 304 8.05 11.35 1.92
CA ILE A 304 7.52 10.33 2.83
C ILE A 304 7.63 8.95 2.20
N ALA A 305 8.30 8.02 2.87
CA ALA A 305 8.37 6.62 2.46
C ALA A 305 7.63 5.72 3.45
N LEU A 306 6.71 4.90 2.96
CA LEU A 306 5.83 4.02 3.74
C LEU A 306 6.21 2.56 3.47
N ALA A 307 6.79 1.88 4.45
CA ALA A 307 7.26 0.50 4.34
C ALA A 307 8.15 0.26 3.10
N SER A 308 9.00 1.23 2.76
CA SER A 308 9.86 1.18 1.57
C SER A 308 11.21 0.52 1.85
N PRO A 309 11.70 -0.41 1.00
CA PRO A 309 13.00 -1.06 1.21
C PRO A 309 14.15 -0.16 0.78
N MET A 310 14.37 0.96 1.48
CA MET A 310 15.29 2.02 1.09
C MET A 310 16.76 1.56 0.99
N LEU A 311 17.10 0.46 1.66
CA LEU A 311 18.44 -0.16 1.65
C LEU A 311 18.49 -1.47 0.83
N GLY A 312 17.39 -1.88 0.19
CA GLY A 312 17.27 -3.18 -0.47
C GLY A 312 16.69 -4.30 0.42
N ILE A 313 16.61 -5.53 -0.10
CA ILE A 313 15.97 -6.69 0.55
C ILE A 313 16.82 -7.96 0.45
N VAL A 314 18.07 -7.93 0.93
CA VAL A 314 19.03 -9.00 0.59
C VAL A 314 19.23 -10.03 1.70
N ASN A 315 19.08 -9.65 2.98
CA ASN A 315 19.63 -10.44 4.09
C ASN A 315 18.62 -11.19 4.98
N GLU A 316 17.30 -11.01 4.80
CA GLU A 316 16.31 -11.57 5.76
C GLU A 316 15.11 -12.28 5.13
N ASN A 317 15.26 -12.93 3.96
CA ASN A 317 14.16 -13.70 3.39
C ASN A 317 14.52 -15.17 3.12
N PRO A 318 13.61 -16.12 3.44
CA PRO A 318 13.84 -17.55 3.26
C PRO A 318 14.15 -17.89 1.80
N VAL A 319 14.88 -18.99 1.64
CA VAL A 319 15.53 -19.44 0.39
C VAL A 319 14.64 -19.34 -0.85
N TYR A 320 13.31 -19.48 -0.73
CA TYR A 320 12.36 -19.41 -1.84
C TYR A 320 12.14 -17.99 -2.40
N ILE A 321 12.08 -16.93 -1.57
CA ILE A 321 12.03 -15.54 -2.06
C ILE A 321 13.38 -15.13 -2.62
N ARG A 322 14.48 -15.60 -1.99
CA ARG A 322 15.83 -15.42 -2.55
C ARG A 322 15.94 -16.10 -3.92
N LEU A 323 15.35 -17.27 -4.11
CA LEU A 323 15.30 -17.94 -5.41
C LEU A 323 14.44 -17.15 -6.41
N ALA A 324 13.27 -16.62 -6.01
CA ALA A 324 12.40 -15.82 -6.90
C ALA A 324 13.01 -14.46 -7.29
N LEU A 325 13.67 -13.77 -6.35
CA LEU A 325 14.39 -12.51 -6.59
C LEU A 325 15.66 -12.73 -7.42
N LEU A 326 16.44 -13.79 -7.14
CA LEU A 326 17.67 -14.12 -7.88
C LEU A 326 17.41 -14.76 -9.25
N ALA A 327 16.31 -15.50 -9.42
CA ALA A 327 15.93 -16.13 -10.69
C ALA A 327 15.31 -15.15 -11.69
N GLY A 328 15.22 -13.85 -11.36
CA GLY A 328 14.63 -12.85 -12.27
C GLY A 328 13.11 -12.96 -12.42
N VAL A 329 12.43 -13.70 -11.55
CA VAL A 329 10.96 -13.89 -11.56
C VAL A 329 10.22 -12.61 -11.16
N VAL A 330 10.92 -11.63 -10.56
CA VAL A 330 10.42 -10.28 -10.22
C VAL A 330 10.92 -9.20 -11.20
N GLY A 331 11.48 -9.62 -12.34
CA GLY A 331 12.00 -8.72 -13.37
C GLY A 331 13.23 -7.91 -12.96
N ILE A 332 13.47 -6.79 -13.65
CA ILE A 332 14.57 -5.85 -13.42
C ILE A 332 14.47 -5.26 -12.01
N THR A 333 13.25 -4.99 -11.52
CA THR A 333 13.01 -4.44 -10.18
C THR A 333 13.55 -5.33 -9.05
N GLY A 334 13.37 -6.65 -9.17
CA GLY A 334 13.94 -7.60 -8.21
C GLY A 334 15.48 -7.57 -8.19
N ARG A 335 16.11 -7.27 -9.34
CA ARG A 335 17.56 -7.12 -9.45
C ARG A 335 18.04 -5.82 -8.80
N ASP A 336 17.35 -4.71 -9.06
CA ASP A 336 17.67 -3.41 -8.48
C ASP A 336 17.65 -3.45 -6.93
N MET A 337 16.66 -4.14 -6.34
CA MET A 337 16.54 -4.31 -4.88
C MET A 337 17.51 -5.34 -4.28
N GLY A 338 18.11 -6.17 -5.12
CA GLY A 338 18.96 -7.29 -4.71
C GLY A 338 20.42 -6.92 -4.44
N LEU A 339 20.83 -5.66 -4.65
CA LEU A 339 22.18 -5.09 -4.46
C LEU A 339 23.36 -5.80 -5.16
N LYS A 340 23.12 -6.92 -5.86
CA LYS A 340 24.16 -7.74 -6.50
C LYS A 340 24.56 -7.29 -7.90
N PHE A 341 23.73 -6.45 -8.54
CA PHE A 341 23.99 -5.93 -9.87
C PHE A 341 24.47 -4.48 -9.76
N VAL A 342 25.54 -4.19 -10.49
CA VAL A 342 26.26 -2.92 -10.45
C VAL A 342 26.03 -2.17 -11.76
N GLU A 343 25.90 -0.85 -11.66
CA GLU A 343 25.90 0.06 -12.81
C GLU A 343 27.30 0.12 -13.43
N ALA A 344 27.46 0.87 -14.53
CA ALA A 344 28.69 0.90 -15.32
C ALA A 344 29.97 1.17 -14.51
N ASP A 345 29.85 1.87 -13.36
CA ASP A 345 30.94 2.23 -12.46
C ASP A 345 31.18 1.23 -11.31
N GLY A 346 30.53 0.06 -11.35
CA GLY A 346 30.75 -1.00 -10.36
C GLY A 346 30.00 -0.84 -9.04
N LYS A 347 29.06 0.11 -8.93
CA LYS A 347 28.21 0.36 -7.75
C LYS A 347 26.74 0.03 -8.00
N PRO A 348 25.99 -0.51 -7.02
CA PRO A 348 24.56 -0.81 -7.17
C PRO A 348 23.70 0.46 -7.15
N LEU A 349 22.59 0.47 -7.90
CA LEU A 349 21.72 1.65 -8.03
C LEU A 349 21.29 2.24 -6.68
N LEU A 350 20.95 1.40 -5.70
CA LEU A 350 20.48 1.86 -4.39
C LEU A 350 21.55 2.61 -3.58
N LEU A 351 22.84 2.40 -3.86
CA LEU A 351 23.93 3.18 -3.30
C LEU A 351 24.06 4.55 -3.98
N LEU A 352 23.75 4.62 -5.26
CA LEU A 352 23.80 5.87 -6.02
C LEU A 352 22.63 6.79 -5.72
N LEU A 353 21.44 6.23 -5.50
CA LEU A 353 20.20 6.98 -5.25
C LEU A 353 20.27 8.04 -4.13
N PRO A 354 20.80 7.76 -2.92
CA PRO A 354 20.90 8.75 -1.85
C PRO A 354 22.01 9.78 -2.04
N SER A 355 22.89 9.62 -3.04
CA SER A 355 24.05 10.47 -3.31
C SER A 355 23.79 11.52 -4.40
N GLY A 356 24.78 12.38 -4.66
CA GLY A 356 24.80 13.30 -5.81
C GLY A 356 23.56 14.21 -5.95
N PRO A 357 22.98 14.34 -7.16
CA PRO A 357 21.84 15.24 -7.41
C PRO A 357 20.62 14.99 -6.53
N THR A 358 20.34 13.73 -6.19
CA THR A 358 19.21 13.39 -5.33
C THR A 358 19.45 13.87 -3.91
N HIS A 359 20.65 13.67 -3.38
CA HIS A 359 21.06 14.11 -2.05
C HIS A 359 20.80 15.62 -1.88
N GLN A 360 21.27 16.41 -2.85
CA GLN A 360 21.10 17.85 -2.88
C GLN A 360 19.63 18.26 -2.78
N VAL A 361 18.73 17.57 -3.49
CA VAL A 361 17.30 17.87 -3.42
C VAL A 361 16.66 17.35 -2.13
N LEU A 362 17.04 16.16 -1.65
CA LEU A 362 16.55 15.61 -0.38
C LEU A 362 16.83 16.55 0.79
N LYS A 363 18.01 17.19 0.84
CA LYS A 363 18.33 18.25 1.82
C LYS A 363 17.34 19.42 1.78
N ARG A 364 16.84 19.77 0.60
CA ARG A 364 15.92 20.91 0.39
C ARG A 364 14.48 20.62 0.82
N PHE A 365 14.08 19.36 1.00
CA PHE A 365 12.76 19.05 1.56
C PHE A 365 12.65 19.57 2.98
N ALA A 366 11.57 20.29 3.28
CA ALA A 366 11.31 20.76 4.65
C ALA A 366 11.18 19.59 5.65
N ARG A 367 10.61 18.46 5.20
CA ARG A 367 10.36 17.27 6.03
C ARG A 367 10.71 16.00 5.25
N ARG A 368 11.56 15.17 5.82
CA ARG A 368 11.88 13.80 5.37
C ARG A 368 11.39 12.81 6.41
N THR A 369 10.55 11.85 6.03
CA THR A 369 9.93 10.93 6.99
C THR A 369 9.82 9.53 6.44
N VAL A 370 10.19 8.54 7.26
CA VAL A 370 9.99 7.13 6.96
C VAL A 370 9.04 6.50 7.97
N TYR A 371 8.09 5.72 7.47
CA TYR A 371 7.16 4.93 8.25
C TYR A 371 7.50 3.45 8.07
N SER A 372 7.73 2.73 9.16
CA SER A 372 8.22 1.34 9.15
C SER A 372 7.34 0.45 10.02
N ASN A 373 7.06 -0.77 9.56
CA ASN A 373 6.32 -1.75 10.35
C ASN A 373 7.28 -2.52 11.27
N ALA A 374 7.00 -2.55 12.58
CA ALA A 374 7.76 -3.36 13.53
C ALA A 374 7.45 -4.86 13.45
N VAL A 375 6.21 -5.20 13.09
CA VAL A 375 5.69 -6.58 13.09
C VAL A 375 4.71 -6.76 11.93
N ASN A 376 4.47 -8.03 11.55
CA ASN A 376 3.46 -8.43 10.56
C ASN A 376 3.64 -7.83 9.15
N ASP A 377 4.85 -7.38 8.81
CA ASP A 377 5.27 -7.07 7.44
C ASP A 377 6.18 -8.19 6.95
N GLY A 378 5.64 -9.06 6.10
CA GLY A 378 6.37 -10.18 5.52
C GLY A 378 7.11 -9.83 4.22
N ILE A 379 7.07 -8.56 3.79
CA ILE A 379 7.61 -8.11 2.51
C ILE A 379 8.85 -7.24 2.73
N VAL A 380 8.74 -6.24 3.60
CA VAL A 380 9.80 -5.25 3.83
C VAL A 380 10.23 -5.26 5.29
N PRO A 381 11.47 -5.70 5.59
CA PRO A 381 11.99 -5.65 6.95
C PRO A 381 12.03 -4.22 7.54
N MET A 382 11.85 -4.12 8.86
CA MET A 382 11.89 -2.82 9.56
C MET A 382 13.22 -2.10 9.35
N ARG A 383 14.35 -2.84 9.39
CA ARG A 383 15.70 -2.27 9.24
C ARG A 383 15.90 -1.51 7.93
N THR A 384 15.36 -2.01 6.82
CA THR A 384 15.50 -1.35 5.50
C THR A 384 14.52 -0.18 5.37
N SER A 385 13.32 -0.31 5.93
CA SER A 385 12.29 0.74 5.88
C SER A 385 12.48 1.87 6.88
N SER A 386 13.38 1.71 7.85
CA SER A 386 13.72 2.72 8.86
C SER A 386 15.11 3.34 8.66
N LEU A 387 15.77 3.07 7.53
CA LEU A 387 17.13 3.53 7.25
C LEU A 387 18.13 3.06 8.33
N LEU A 388 18.06 1.78 8.67
CA LEU A 388 18.97 1.01 9.52
C LEU A 388 19.06 1.43 11.00
N PHE A 389 19.50 2.65 11.27
CA PHE A 389 19.86 3.10 12.61
C PHE A 389 18.62 3.46 13.44
N LEU A 390 18.37 2.70 14.51
CA LEU A 390 17.24 2.89 15.41
C LEU A 390 17.61 2.52 16.85
N ASP A 391 16.77 2.91 17.81
CA ASP A 391 16.83 2.37 19.18
C ASP A 391 16.06 1.04 19.26
N TYR A 392 16.62 -0.01 18.67
CA TYR A 392 15.99 -1.33 18.59
C TYR A 392 15.64 -1.89 19.97
N ARG A 393 16.53 -1.72 20.97
CA ARG A 393 16.28 -2.20 22.34
C ARG A 393 15.05 -1.53 22.96
N GLY A 394 14.94 -0.20 22.89
CA GLY A 394 13.78 0.52 23.40
C GLY A 394 12.48 0.12 22.70
N ILE A 395 12.53 -0.03 21.37
CA ILE A 395 11.36 -0.43 20.57
C ILE A 395 10.95 -1.88 20.90
N LEU A 396 11.90 -2.81 21.05
CA LEU A 396 11.62 -4.21 21.42
C LEU A 396 10.91 -4.32 22.77
N GLN A 397 11.32 -3.52 23.77
CA GLN A 397 10.66 -3.50 25.07
C GLN A 397 9.20 -3.06 24.95
N ILE A 398 8.91 -2.03 24.16
CA ILE A 398 7.55 -1.53 23.94
C ILE A 398 6.72 -2.55 23.16
N VAL A 399 7.29 -3.12 22.08
CA VAL A 399 6.58 -4.07 21.22
C VAL A 399 6.27 -5.38 21.95
N ASN A 400 7.16 -5.87 22.81
CA ASN A 400 6.97 -7.10 23.57
C ASN A 400 6.18 -6.93 24.87
N SER A 401 5.92 -5.70 25.32
CA SER A 401 5.10 -5.45 26.51
C SER A 401 3.63 -5.84 26.26
N PRO A 402 3.03 -6.74 27.06
CA PRO A 402 1.66 -7.21 26.84
C PRO A 402 0.57 -6.14 26.98
N GLN A 403 0.88 -4.99 27.59
CA GLN A 403 -0.02 -3.85 27.75
C GLN A 403 0.80 -2.56 27.86
N ALA A 404 0.82 -1.73 26.82
CA ALA A 404 1.27 -0.34 26.92
C ALA A 404 0.64 0.47 25.78
N THR A 405 -0.63 0.86 25.94
CA THR A 405 -1.28 1.93 25.16
C THR A 405 -2.53 2.36 25.92
N THR A 406 -2.32 2.89 27.12
CA THR A 406 -3.24 3.84 27.73
C THR A 406 -2.42 5.11 27.92
N PRO A 407 -2.86 6.29 27.45
CA PRO A 407 -2.06 7.50 27.57
C PRO A 407 -2.16 7.99 29.03
N GLU A 408 -1.18 7.64 29.86
CA GLU A 408 -0.94 8.42 31.07
C GLU A 408 -0.28 9.74 30.64
N ARG A 409 -1.03 10.83 30.81
CA ARG A 409 -0.48 12.19 30.81
C ARG A 409 0.66 12.25 31.82
N ALA A 410 1.85 12.55 31.34
CA ALA A 410 3.01 12.85 32.17
C ALA A 410 2.82 14.24 32.80
N ASP A 411 2.60 14.28 34.11
CA ASP A 411 2.90 15.43 34.97
C ASP A 411 3.89 14.97 36.06
N ASP A 412 5.16 15.31 35.85
CA ASP A 412 6.26 15.47 36.84
C ASP A 412 6.83 14.25 37.63
N PRO A 413 8.08 14.32 38.19
CA PRO A 413 9.05 13.25 38.05
C PRO A 413 9.57 12.77 39.41
N LYS A 414 9.20 11.56 39.85
CA LYS A 414 10.00 10.71 40.77
C LYS A 414 9.21 9.47 41.18
N THR A 415 9.91 8.34 41.09
CA THR A 415 9.74 7.10 41.88
C THR A 415 8.42 6.32 41.77
N THR A 416 8.54 5.17 41.09
CA THR A 416 8.16 3.82 41.56
C THR A 416 7.07 3.69 42.62
N ILE A 417 5.96 3.01 42.28
CA ILE A 417 5.28 1.97 43.08
C ILE A 417 4.43 1.10 42.13
N VAL A 418 4.56 -0.23 42.25
CA VAL A 418 3.74 -1.25 41.58
C VAL A 418 2.45 -1.48 42.38
N PRO A 419 1.26 -1.56 41.77
CA PRO A 419 0.11 -2.20 42.40
C PRO A 419 -0.11 -3.62 41.87
N THR A 420 -0.23 -4.52 42.84
CA THR A 420 -0.50 -5.95 42.76
C THR A 420 -1.95 -6.25 42.34
N SER A 421 -2.08 -7.34 41.58
CA SER A 421 -3.26 -8.23 41.42
C SER A 421 -4.56 -7.66 40.85
N LEU A 422 -4.91 -8.09 39.64
CA LEU A 422 -6.29 -8.47 39.28
C LEU A 422 -6.26 -9.68 38.33
N MET A 423 -7.14 -10.64 38.60
CA MET A 423 -7.12 -12.00 38.04
C MET A 423 -7.54 -12.03 36.57
N ILE A 424 -6.85 -12.85 35.79
CA ILE A 424 -7.14 -13.13 34.38
C ILE A 424 -8.16 -14.27 34.31
N GLU A 425 -9.31 -14.01 33.68
CA GLU A 425 -10.19 -15.05 33.16
C GLU A 425 -9.55 -15.66 31.90
N GLU A 426 -9.36 -16.98 31.94
CA GLU A 426 -8.87 -17.78 30.81
C GLU A 426 -9.90 -17.74 29.66
N GLN A 427 -9.49 -17.27 28.48
CA GLN A 427 -10.25 -17.45 27.24
C GLN A 427 -9.50 -18.37 26.27
N GLU A 428 -10.14 -19.52 26.10
CA GLU A 428 -10.11 -20.58 25.07
C GLU A 428 -9.16 -20.44 23.87
N THR A 429 -8.34 -21.49 23.69
CA THR A 429 -7.51 -21.78 22.51
C THR A 429 -8.34 -21.99 21.24
N PRO A 430 -8.00 -21.39 20.09
CA PRO A 430 -8.68 -21.68 18.83
C PRO A 430 -8.23 -23.02 18.24
N VAL A 431 -9.20 -23.84 17.84
CA VAL A 431 -9.01 -25.13 17.18
C VAL A 431 -8.38 -24.92 15.80
N LEU A 432 -7.15 -25.40 15.60
CA LEU A 432 -6.43 -25.32 14.32
C LEU A 432 -7.18 -26.05 13.20
N SER A 433 -7.19 -25.45 12.00
CA SER A 433 -7.73 -26.06 10.79
C SER A 433 -6.86 -27.27 10.36
N PRO A 434 -7.47 -28.36 9.80
CA PRO A 434 -6.73 -29.53 9.31
C PRO A 434 -5.64 -29.22 8.29
N VAL A 435 -5.81 -28.13 7.53
CA VAL A 435 -4.84 -27.65 6.52
C VAL A 435 -3.61 -27.03 7.20
N GLN A 436 -3.79 -26.32 8.32
CA GLN A 436 -2.67 -25.75 9.10
C GLN A 436 -1.83 -26.85 9.77
N ALA A 437 -2.48 -27.90 10.29
CA ALA A 437 -1.78 -29.04 10.88
C ALA A 437 -0.93 -29.81 9.85
N MET A 438 -1.43 -29.95 8.62
CA MET A 438 -0.72 -30.67 7.56
C MET A 438 0.53 -29.91 7.04
N LEU A 439 0.47 -28.58 6.95
CA LEU A 439 1.62 -27.75 6.55
C LEU A 439 2.77 -27.78 7.58
N SER A 440 2.46 -27.97 8.87
CA SER A 440 3.49 -28.07 9.92
C SER A 440 4.31 -29.37 9.90
N TYR A 441 3.80 -30.44 9.27
CA TYR A 441 4.46 -31.76 9.28
C TYR A 441 5.57 -31.90 8.21
N LEU A 442 5.63 -30.99 7.23
CA LEU A 442 6.51 -31.10 6.05
C LEU A 442 7.74 -30.18 6.08
N LEU A 443 8.07 -29.55 7.22
CA LEU A 443 9.09 -28.49 7.25
C LEU A 443 10.36 -28.83 8.04
N PRO A 444 11.56 -28.52 7.49
CA PRO A 444 12.82 -28.70 8.19
C PRO A 444 13.00 -27.61 9.27
N GLN A 445 13.33 -28.04 10.48
CA GLN A 445 13.68 -27.17 11.60
C GLN A 445 15.11 -26.64 11.42
N LYS A 446 15.26 -25.46 10.79
CA LYS A 446 16.56 -24.74 10.77
C LYS A 446 16.40 -23.39 11.44
N GLN A 447 17.05 -23.22 12.59
CA GLN A 447 17.11 -21.96 13.33
C GLN A 447 17.77 -20.88 12.47
N SER A 448 17.13 -19.71 12.38
CA SER A 448 17.69 -18.50 11.76
C SER A 448 18.96 -18.08 12.49
N LYS A 449 19.99 -17.61 11.76
CA LYS A 449 21.18 -17.00 12.38
C LYS A 449 20.76 -15.73 13.13
N LYS A 450 21.27 -15.55 14.35
CA LYS A 450 21.06 -14.35 15.17
C LYS A 450 21.78 -13.16 14.53
N ALA A 451 21.05 -12.10 14.19
CA ALA A 451 21.61 -10.84 13.68
C ALA A 451 22.23 -10.03 14.85
N ASP A 452 23.36 -9.39 14.60
CA ASP A 452 24.14 -8.68 15.63
C ASP A 452 23.59 -7.25 15.83
N ILE A 453 22.46 -7.12 16.55
CA ILE A 453 21.70 -5.87 16.73
C ILE A 453 22.54 -4.72 17.33
N GLN A 454 23.66 -5.03 17.99
CA GLN A 454 24.52 -4.01 18.61
C GLN A 454 25.09 -3.00 17.61
N ARG A 455 25.30 -3.39 16.34
CA ARG A 455 25.94 -2.53 15.33
C ARG A 455 25.05 -1.41 14.79
N PHE A 456 23.72 -1.56 14.89
CA PHE A 456 22.75 -0.63 14.29
C PHE A 456 21.98 0.19 15.34
N GLN A 457 22.41 0.10 16.60
CA GLN A 457 21.82 0.76 17.75
C GLN A 457 22.37 2.18 17.91
N THR A 458 21.48 3.16 18.06
CA THR A 458 21.85 4.60 18.17
C THR A 458 22.21 5.07 19.59
N LYS A 459 22.05 4.22 20.61
CA LYS A 459 22.45 4.52 22.00
C LYS A 459 23.16 3.36 22.67
N GLU A 460 24.35 3.62 23.22
CA GLU A 460 25.00 2.74 24.20
C GLU A 460 24.33 2.89 25.56
N VAL A 461 23.94 1.77 26.18
CA VAL A 461 23.48 1.77 27.57
C VAL A 461 24.66 1.42 28.46
N SER A 462 25.02 2.32 29.37
CA SER A 462 26.01 2.10 30.41
C SER A 462 25.65 0.87 31.26
N GLY A 463 26.35 -0.25 31.05
CA GLY A 463 26.21 -1.47 31.84
C GLY A 463 26.14 -2.81 31.10
N SER A 464 26.20 -2.86 29.76
CA SER A 464 26.14 -4.17 29.06
C SER A 464 27.52 -4.80 28.82
N THR A 465 27.70 -6.01 29.32
CA THR A 465 28.78 -6.93 28.97
C THR A 465 28.75 -7.25 27.47
N SER A 466 29.91 -7.23 26.82
CA SER A 466 30.11 -7.68 25.43
C SER A 466 29.60 -9.11 25.24
N GLY A 467 28.57 -9.34 24.42
CA GLY A 467 28.14 -10.69 24.01
C GLY A 467 26.65 -11.07 24.12
N GLU A 468 25.74 -10.17 24.53
CA GLU A 468 24.31 -10.51 24.57
C GLU A 468 23.62 -10.39 23.20
N THR A 469 23.45 -11.53 22.53
CA THR A 469 22.54 -11.68 21.38
C THR A 469 21.08 -11.51 21.84
N LEU A 470 20.38 -10.50 21.33
CA LEU A 470 18.95 -10.27 21.60
C LEU A 470 18.11 -11.09 20.62
N ASP A 471 17.03 -11.72 21.12
CA ASP A 471 15.99 -12.26 20.25
C ASP A 471 15.31 -11.08 19.53
N VAL A 472 15.70 -10.89 18.27
CA VAL A 472 15.06 -9.95 17.33
C VAL A 472 13.56 -10.24 17.34
N PHE A 473 12.74 -9.18 17.26
CA PHE A 473 11.26 -9.20 17.18
C PHE A 473 10.75 -10.56 16.71
N PRO A 474 9.81 -11.20 17.42
CA PRO A 474 9.39 -12.56 17.11
C PRO A 474 9.21 -12.64 15.60
N THR A 475 10.10 -13.39 14.94
CA THR A 475 9.93 -13.75 13.55
C THR A 475 8.75 -14.67 13.59
N VAL A 476 7.55 -14.07 13.61
CA VAL A 476 6.27 -14.76 13.65
C VAL A 476 6.41 -15.80 12.57
N GLY A 477 6.42 -17.08 12.99
CA GLY A 477 6.96 -18.15 12.17
C GLY A 477 6.42 -18.01 10.76
N VAL A 478 7.27 -18.15 9.73
CA VAL A 478 6.91 -17.89 8.32
C VAL A 478 5.53 -18.43 7.95
N LEU A 479 5.10 -19.53 8.57
CA LEU A 479 3.77 -20.13 8.45
C LEU A 479 2.60 -19.30 9.04
N GLU A 480 2.78 -18.72 10.22
CA GLU A 480 1.78 -17.86 10.89
C GLU A 480 1.69 -16.51 10.19
N THR A 481 2.82 -15.95 9.74
CA THR A 481 2.83 -14.80 8.83
C THR A 481 2.16 -15.15 7.50
N ALA A 482 2.47 -16.28 6.87
CA ALA A 482 1.84 -16.72 5.62
C ALA A 482 0.33 -16.96 5.77
N ALA A 483 -0.13 -17.59 6.86
CA ALA A 483 -1.55 -17.77 7.13
C ALA A 483 -2.28 -16.43 7.33
N SER A 484 -1.67 -15.50 8.07
CA SER A 484 -2.19 -14.14 8.26
C SER A 484 -2.12 -13.28 6.99
N LEU A 485 -1.25 -13.60 6.02
CA LEU A 485 -1.20 -12.97 4.70
C LEU A 485 -2.25 -13.56 3.74
N ILE A 486 -2.59 -14.84 3.88
CA ILE A 486 -3.60 -15.51 3.05
C ILE A 486 -5.02 -15.08 3.47
N LEU A 487 -5.30 -14.96 4.77
CA LEU A 487 -6.57 -14.46 5.31
C LEU A 487 -6.32 -13.59 6.56
N PRO A 488 -5.96 -12.31 6.39
CA PRO A 488 -5.73 -11.44 7.52
C PRO A 488 -7.01 -11.26 8.35
N PRO A 489 -6.94 -11.32 9.70
CA PRO A 489 -8.08 -11.03 10.55
C PRO A 489 -8.59 -9.62 10.27
N LEU A 490 -9.87 -9.52 9.92
CA LEU A 490 -10.50 -8.24 9.63
C LEU A 490 -10.63 -7.38 10.90
N PRO A 491 -10.60 -6.04 10.76
CA PRO A 491 -10.93 -5.13 11.86
C PRO A 491 -12.30 -5.45 12.45
N SER A 492 -12.37 -5.52 13.79
CA SER A 492 -13.65 -5.70 14.47
C SER A 492 -14.58 -4.50 14.21
N LEU A 493 -15.89 -4.73 14.23
CA LEU A 493 -16.87 -3.66 14.08
C LEU A 493 -16.70 -2.55 15.14
N LYS A 494 -16.25 -2.91 16.36
CA LYS A 494 -15.92 -1.93 17.42
C LYS A 494 -14.76 -1.02 17.01
N PHE A 495 -13.75 -1.54 16.31
CA PHE A 495 -12.62 -0.75 15.80
C PHE A 495 -13.08 0.24 14.72
N ILE A 496 -13.99 -0.20 13.84
CA ILE A 496 -14.54 0.62 12.76
C ILE A 496 -15.41 1.75 13.33
N THR A 497 -16.29 1.45 14.28
CA THR A 497 -17.36 2.34 14.74
C THR A 497 -17.00 3.23 15.93
N ASN A 498 -15.94 2.91 16.68
CA ASN A 498 -15.53 3.67 17.86
C ASN A 498 -14.03 4.02 17.79
N PRO A 499 -13.66 5.30 17.54
CA PRO A 499 -12.26 5.72 17.51
C PRO A 499 -11.54 5.47 18.85
N ASP A 500 -12.21 5.59 20.00
CA ASP A 500 -11.61 5.37 21.33
C ASP A 500 -11.24 3.90 21.58
N ALA A 501 -11.78 2.97 20.79
CA ALA A 501 -11.42 1.56 20.88
C ALA A 501 -10.15 1.21 20.11
N ARG A 502 -9.60 2.15 19.33
CA ARG A 502 -8.40 1.95 18.53
C ARG A 502 -7.18 2.12 19.42
N VAL A 503 -6.32 1.11 19.37
CA VAL A 503 -4.99 1.18 19.99
C VAL A 503 -4.11 2.05 19.10
N ASP A 504 -3.34 2.95 19.70
CA ASP A 504 -2.35 3.74 18.98
C ASP A 504 -1.28 2.81 18.38
N PRO A 505 -1.15 2.74 17.04
CA PRO A 505 -0.16 1.89 16.42
C PRO A 505 1.25 2.48 16.46
N ILE A 506 1.43 3.77 16.78
CA ILE A 506 2.74 4.41 16.77
C ILE A 506 3.53 3.99 18.02
N VAL A 507 4.61 3.22 17.82
CA VAL A 507 5.48 2.76 18.92
C VAL A 507 6.77 3.57 19.03
N HIS A 508 7.11 4.29 17.97
CA HIS A 508 8.29 5.14 17.93
C HIS A 508 8.06 6.29 16.95
N ASP A 509 8.45 7.50 17.35
CA ASP A 509 8.40 8.68 16.50
C ASP A 509 9.47 9.67 16.97
N LYS A 510 10.60 9.71 16.24
CA LYS A 510 11.75 10.56 16.58
C LYS A 510 12.46 11.05 15.33
N VAL A 511 13.13 12.18 15.45
CA VAL A 511 14.06 12.69 14.43
C VAL A 511 15.46 12.22 14.76
N TYR A 512 16.15 11.69 13.76
CA TYR A 512 17.54 11.25 13.83
C TYR A 512 18.40 12.14 12.92
N SER A 513 19.58 12.54 13.40
CA SER A 513 20.63 13.21 12.62
C SER A 513 21.85 12.29 12.44
N GLU A 514 22.83 12.75 11.65
CA GLU A 514 24.12 12.09 11.49
C GLU A 514 24.85 11.85 12.83
N ASP A 515 24.73 12.78 13.78
CA ASP A 515 25.35 12.68 15.11
C ASP A 515 24.79 11.53 15.97
N ASP A 516 23.59 11.02 15.64
CA ASP A 516 22.97 9.90 16.34
C ASP A 516 23.49 8.53 15.87
N LEU A 517 24.31 8.49 14.82
CA LEU A 517 24.80 7.25 14.22
C LEU A 517 26.00 6.68 15.01
N PRO A 518 26.12 5.35 15.15
CA PRO A 518 27.31 4.74 15.71
C PRO A 518 28.54 5.00 14.81
N PRO A 519 29.76 4.97 15.36
CA PRO A 519 30.99 5.16 14.60
C PRO A 519 31.13 4.13 13.47
N SER A 520 31.72 4.54 12.34
CA SER A 520 32.06 3.63 11.24
C SER A 520 33.08 2.60 11.72
N ASN A 521 32.86 1.33 11.39
CA ASN A 521 33.89 0.30 11.55
C ASN A 521 34.75 0.27 10.29
N ASP A 522 35.85 1.00 10.29
CA ASP A 522 36.89 0.95 9.25
C ASP A 522 37.75 -0.32 9.41
N SER A 523 37.14 -1.51 9.31
CA SER A 523 37.94 -2.73 9.19
C SER A 523 38.44 -2.86 7.75
N ASP A 524 39.75 -2.70 7.55
CA ASP A 524 40.48 -2.79 6.26
C ASP A 524 40.27 -4.11 5.46
N THR A 525 39.52 -5.06 5.99
CA THR A 525 39.08 -6.26 5.26
C THR A 525 37.81 -5.93 4.47
N ILE A 526 37.98 -5.46 3.24
CA ILE A 526 36.91 -5.30 2.24
C ILE A 526 36.42 -6.70 1.86
N ASP A 527 35.56 -7.29 2.69
CA ASP A 527 34.64 -8.31 2.22
C ASP A 527 33.38 -7.54 1.79
N TYR A 528 32.96 -7.68 0.52
CA TYR A 528 31.73 -7.08 -0.02
C TYR A 528 30.51 -7.76 0.63
N ASP A 529 30.34 -7.54 1.93
CA ASP A 529 29.21 -8.02 2.69
C ASP A 529 28.03 -7.06 2.49
N VAL A 530 26.86 -7.64 2.27
CA VAL A 530 25.60 -6.94 2.05
C VAL A 530 25.27 -6.01 3.21
N GLU A 531 25.64 -6.39 4.44
CA GLU A 531 25.43 -5.57 5.64
C GLU A 531 26.23 -4.26 5.58
N HIS A 532 27.46 -4.31 5.08
CA HIS A 532 28.29 -3.12 4.93
C HIS A 532 27.71 -2.15 3.90
N LEU A 533 27.19 -2.69 2.80
CA LEU A 533 26.53 -1.90 1.78
C LEU A 533 25.20 -1.30 2.28
N GLU A 534 24.39 -2.05 3.05
CA GLU A 534 23.19 -1.51 3.70
C GLU A 534 23.55 -0.36 4.67
N GLU A 535 24.67 -0.47 5.38
CA GLU A 535 25.20 0.58 6.26
C GLU A 535 25.69 1.80 5.49
N GLU A 536 26.44 1.62 4.39
CA GLU A 536 26.91 2.69 3.52
C GLU A 536 25.73 3.48 2.94
N ILE A 537 24.73 2.79 2.38
CA ILE A 537 23.49 3.41 1.87
C ILE A 537 22.79 4.19 2.99
N ALA A 538 22.68 3.60 4.20
CA ALA A 538 22.03 4.27 5.32
C ALA A 538 22.80 5.54 5.73
N ARG A 539 24.14 5.50 5.79
CA ARG A 539 24.96 6.67 6.12
C ARG A 539 24.79 7.77 5.08
N GLU A 540 24.76 7.45 3.79
CA GLU A 540 24.49 8.43 2.72
C GLU A 540 23.12 9.11 2.86
N TYR A 541 22.08 8.38 3.30
CA TYR A 541 20.79 9.02 3.60
C TYR A 541 20.86 9.97 4.80
N HIS A 542 21.75 9.77 5.78
CA HIS A 542 21.85 10.62 6.98
C HIS A 542 22.91 11.72 6.87
N LYS A 543 23.86 11.62 5.93
CA LYS A 543 24.91 12.61 5.68
C LYS A 543 24.27 14.01 5.54
N ASP A 544 24.59 14.91 6.47
CA ASP A 544 24.02 16.26 6.58
C ASP A 544 22.47 16.35 6.53
N MET A 545 21.76 15.29 6.90
CA MET A 545 20.31 15.21 6.79
C MET A 545 19.66 14.65 8.05
N THR A 546 18.53 15.26 8.41
CA THR A 546 17.67 14.73 9.46
C THR A 546 16.50 13.94 8.89
N TRP A 547 16.16 12.84 9.55
CA TRP A 547 15.04 11.97 9.20
C TRP A 547 14.13 11.74 10.40
N ARG A 548 12.82 12.04 10.24
CA ARG A 548 11.81 11.58 11.17
C ARG A 548 11.50 10.11 10.88
N LYS A 549 11.72 9.24 11.86
CA LYS A 549 11.47 7.81 11.76
C LYS A 549 10.27 7.46 12.62
N VAL A 550 9.23 6.95 11.99
CA VAL A 550 7.99 6.53 12.64
C VAL A 550 7.89 5.01 12.53
N VAL A 551 7.88 4.31 13.66
CA VAL A 551 7.69 2.85 13.69
C VAL A 551 6.30 2.53 14.19
N VAL A 552 5.62 1.64 13.48
CA VAL A 552 4.23 1.27 13.74
C VAL A 552 4.07 -0.22 14.03
N LYS A 553 3.16 -0.55 14.94
CA LYS A 553 2.78 -1.92 15.31
C LYS A 553 1.35 -2.20 14.85
N LEU A 554 1.20 -2.65 13.61
CA LEU A 554 -0.09 -2.98 13.02
C LEU A 554 -0.48 -4.45 13.25
N LYS A 555 -1.78 -4.68 13.41
CA LYS A 555 -2.36 -6.03 13.52
C LYS A 555 -2.62 -6.57 12.11
N ALA A 556 -1.96 -7.67 11.75
CA ALA A 556 -2.12 -8.39 10.49
C ALA A 556 -1.91 -7.56 9.20
N ASP A 557 -1.38 -8.20 8.15
CA ASP A 557 -1.09 -7.57 6.85
C ASP A 557 -0.62 -6.10 6.96
N ALA A 558 0.45 -5.87 7.74
CA ALA A 558 0.91 -4.53 8.06
C ALA A 558 1.36 -3.77 6.80
N HIS A 559 1.89 -4.51 5.82
CA HIS A 559 2.40 -3.97 4.56
C HIS A 559 1.34 -3.20 3.77
N ASN A 560 0.14 -3.77 3.60
CA ASN A 560 -0.96 -3.09 2.90
C ASN A 560 -1.77 -2.20 3.85
N SER A 561 -1.80 -2.53 5.15
CA SER A 561 -2.54 -1.77 6.12
C SER A 561 -1.95 -0.39 6.36
N ILE A 562 -0.63 -0.21 6.29
CA ILE A 562 0.02 1.10 6.48
C ILE A 562 -0.46 2.19 5.51
N ILE A 563 -0.98 1.80 4.34
CA ILE A 563 -1.59 2.72 3.34
C ILE A 563 -3.12 2.64 3.27
N VAL A 564 -3.72 1.74 4.05
CA VAL A 564 -5.17 1.46 4.02
C VAL A 564 -5.62 1.08 2.61
N ARG A 565 -5.04 0.00 2.07
CA ARG A 565 -5.32 -0.49 0.71
C ARG A 565 -6.81 -0.59 0.39
N ARG A 566 -7.60 -1.10 1.34
CA ARG A 566 -9.06 -1.09 1.31
C ARG A 566 -9.59 -0.44 2.57
N ARG A 567 -10.50 0.54 2.40
CA ARG A 567 -11.00 1.41 3.46
C ARG A 567 -11.30 0.65 4.76
N PHE A 568 -12.10 -0.41 4.70
CA PHE A 568 -12.50 -1.15 5.90
C PHE A 568 -11.68 -2.41 6.17
N ALA A 569 -11.26 -3.16 5.14
CA ALA A 569 -10.48 -4.39 5.35
C ALA A 569 -9.07 -4.09 5.93
N ASN A 570 -8.53 -2.91 5.62
CA ASN A 570 -7.23 -2.44 6.10
C ASN A 570 -7.34 -1.31 7.13
N ALA A 571 -8.47 -1.20 7.84
CA ALA A 571 -8.75 -0.09 8.76
C ALA A 571 -7.75 0.01 9.92
N TYR A 572 -6.99 -1.05 10.24
CA TYR A 572 -5.92 -0.97 11.24
C TYR A 572 -4.89 0.14 10.96
N GLY A 573 -4.74 0.54 9.68
CA GLY A 573 -3.89 1.66 9.29
C GLY A 573 -4.50 3.04 9.42
N TRP A 574 -5.80 3.19 9.73
CA TRP A 574 -6.42 4.52 9.86
C TRP A 574 -5.65 5.45 10.78
N PRO A 575 -5.25 5.05 12.01
CA PRO A 575 -4.50 5.94 12.89
C PRO A 575 -3.11 6.31 12.35
N VAL A 576 -2.50 5.46 11.51
CA VAL A 576 -1.23 5.77 10.84
C VAL A 576 -1.43 6.89 9.81
N ILE A 577 -2.52 6.81 9.02
CA ILE A 577 -2.85 7.86 8.06
C ILE A 577 -3.25 9.15 8.77
N ASP A 578 -4.03 9.07 9.85
CA ASP A 578 -4.37 10.24 10.67
C ASP A 578 -3.11 10.90 11.23
N HIS A 579 -2.16 10.10 11.74
CA HIS A 579 -0.85 10.59 12.18
C HIS A 579 -0.09 11.28 11.05
N LEU A 580 0.01 10.66 9.87
CA LEU A 580 0.69 11.22 8.71
C LEU A 580 0.08 12.55 8.29
N VAL A 581 -1.24 12.60 8.13
CA VAL A 581 -1.95 13.79 7.69
C VAL A 581 -1.79 14.94 8.69
N LYS A 582 -1.98 14.63 9.99
CA LYS A 582 -1.81 15.61 11.07
C LYS A 582 -0.41 16.23 11.08
N ASN A 583 0.62 15.41 10.84
CA ASN A 583 2.01 15.84 10.96
C ASN A 583 2.62 16.47 9.70
N HIS A 584 1.99 16.29 8.54
CA HIS A 584 2.57 16.74 7.26
C HIS A 584 1.71 17.74 6.48
N PHE A 585 0.40 17.77 6.75
CA PHE A 585 -0.56 18.56 5.97
C PHE A 585 -1.48 19.43 6.85
N ALA A 586 -1.65 19.09 8.13
CA ALA A 586 -2.43 19.90 9.07
C ALA A 586 -1.61 20.88 9.91
N ILE A 587 -0.30 21.02 9.63
CA ILE A 587 0.58 21.97 10.32
C ILE A 587 0.69 23.23 9.47
N GLU A 588 0.68 24.41 10.11
CA GLU A 588 1.09 25.64 9.43
C GLU A 588 2.57 25.52 9.05
N ASP A 589 2.88 25.73 7.76
CA ASP A 589 4.27 25.90 7.37
C ASP A 589 4.83 27.13 8.13
N GLU A 590 5.73 26.90 9.08
CA GLU A 590 6.64 27.95 9.52
C GLU A 590 7.47 28.33 8.28
N GLU A 591 7.30 29.55 7.79
CA GLU A 591 8.25 30.09 6.83
C GLU A 591 9.62 30.04 7.52
N PRO A 592 10.63 29.38 6.95
CA PRO A 592 11.97 29.50 7.51
C PRO A 592 12.28 30.98 7.62
N GLU A 593 12.70 31.45 8.80
CA GLU A 593 13.19 32.81 8.96
C GLU A 593 14.15 33.07 7.80
N ALA A 594 13.86 34.10 7.00
CA ALA A 594 14.79 34.56 5.99
C ALA A 594 16.07 34.96 6.72
N THR A 595 17.03 34.05 6.80
CA THR A 595 18.40 34.41 7.06
C THR A 595 18.72 35.45 6.00
N GLN A 596 18.89 36.68 6.44
CA GLN A 596 19.42 37.75 5.61
C GLN A 596 20.86 37.38 5.26
N GLU A 597 21.03 36.46 4.31
CA GLU A 597 22.24 36.39 3.52
C GLU A 597 22.19 37.63 2.62
N THR A 598 22.78 38.70 3.15
CA THR A 598 23.15 39.89 2.40
C THR A 598 23.75 39.47 1.07
N GLY A 599 23.17 40.00 -0.02
CA GLY A 599 23.50 39.69 -1.40
C GLY A 599 24.99 39.57 -1.68
N THR A 600 25.46 38.34 -1.56
CA THR A 600 26.66 37.86 -2.22
C THR A 600 26.09 36.83 -3.17
N GLU A 601 26.26 37.05 -4.48
CA GLU A 601 26.05 35.99 -5.45
C GLU A 601 26.82 34.78 -4.93
N ILE A 602 26.12 33.75 -4.46
CA ILE A 602 26.73 32.45 -4.28
C ILE A 602 27.02 32.00 -5.71
N GLU A 603 28.20 32.36 -6.20
CA GLU A 603 28.90 31.54 -7.18
C GLU A 603 28.91 30.14 -6.58
N ILE A 604 27.94 29.32 -7.01
CA ILE A 604 27.97 27.89 -6.76
C ILE A 604 29.29 27.44 -7.37
N SER A 605 30.28 27.22 -6.51
CA SER A 605 31.59 26.77 -6.89
C SER A 605 31.39 25.40 -7.52
N LYS A 606 31.51 25.34 -8.85
CA LYS A 606 31.60 24.11 -9.65
C LYS A 606 32.65 23.10 -9.17
N GLN A 607 33.43 23.43 -8.14
CA GLN A 607 34.48 22.59 -7.58
C GLN A 607 33.98 21.59 -6.53
N GLU A 608 32.85 21.82 -5.85
CA GLU A 608 32.28 20.81 -4.92
C GLU A 608 31.31 19.84 -5.63
N ASP A 609 30.76 20.23 -6.78
CA ASP A 609 29.77 19.44 -7.54
C ASP A 609 30.35 18.19 -8.23
N GLU A 610 31.67 18.10 -8.43
CA GLU A 610 32.32 16.96 -9.11
C GLU A 610 32.82 15.86 -8.14
N GLU A 611 33.00 16.14 -6.83
CA GLU A 611 33.59 15.16 -5.90
C GLU A 611 32.58 14.16 -5.28
N ASP A 612 31.29 14.51 -5.20
CA ASP A 612 30.24 13.68 -4.55
C ASP A 612 29.24 13.01 -5.55
N ASP A 613 29.34 13.26 -6.86
CA ASP A 613 28.54 12.57 -7.87
C ASP A 613 29.15 11.20 -8.19
N LEU A 614 28.62 10.15 -7.57
CA LEU A 614 29.00 8.75 -7.79
C LEU A 614 28.61 8.21 -9.20
N GLY A 615 28.47 9.07 -10.21
CA GLY A 615 28.07 8.72 -11.58
C GLY A 615 26.55 8.72 -11.81
N LEU A 616 25.75 9.18 -10.84
CA LEU A 616 24.29 9.16 -10.95
C LEU A 616 23.79 10.08 -12.08
N SER A 617 24.43 11.23 -12.29
CA SER A 617 24.06 12.16 -13.37
C SER A 617 24.08 11.52 -14.76
N THR A 618 25.05 10.63 -15.01
CA THR A 618 25.19 9.91 -16.29
C THR A 618 24.09 8.87 -16.46
N ILE A 619 23.74 8.15 -15.39
CA ILE A 619 22.69 7.11 -15.38
C ILE A 619 21.29 7.74 -15.56
N VAL A 620 21.11 8.95 -15.03
CA VAL A 620 19.83 9.66 -14.95
C VAL A 620 19.51 10.46 -16.24
N SER A 621 20.39 10.44 -17.23
CA SER A 621 20.19 11.13 -18.52
C SER A 621 18.88 10.73 -19.21
N ARG A 622 18.03 11.72 -19.52
CA ARG A 622 16.75 11.54 -20.24
C ARG A 622 16.91 10.81 -21.57
N ASP A 623 17.94 11.12 -22.35
CA ASP A 623 18.17 10.48 -23.66
C ASP A 623 18.58 9.00 -23.52
N LEU A 624 19.35 8.67 -22.48
CA LEU A 624 19.72 7.29 -22.18
C LEU A 624 18.49 6.49 -21.73
N ILE A 625 17.76 7.01 -20.74
CA ILE A 625 16.59 6.34 -20.18
C ILE A 625 15.49 6.19 -21.21
N THR A 626 15.26 7.20 -22.06
CA THR A 626 14.27 7.11 -23.13
C THR A 626 14.60 5.98 -24.11
N ARG A 627 15.89 5.76 -24.41
CA ARG A 627 16.33 4.62 -25.25
C ARG A 627 16.13 3.29 -24.52
N GLN A 628 16.58 3.17 -23.27
CA GLN A 628 16.42 1.96 -22.47
C GLN A 628 14.94 1.59 -22.26
N ASN A 629 14.08 2.57 -21.99
CA ASN A 629 12.65 2.36 -21.84
C ASN A 629 12.01 1.84 -23.14
N LYS A 630 12.44 2.34 -24.31
CA LYS A 630 11.98 1.83 -25.61
C LYS A 630 12.41 0.39 -25.84
N GLU A 631 13.64 0.03 -25.47
CA GLU A 631 14.15 -1.34 -25.56
C GLU A 631 13.36 -2.29 -24.65
N ILE A 632 13.13 -1.90 -23.39
CA ILE A 632 12.30 -2.67 -22.44
C ILE A 632 10.87 -2.82 -22.98
N ASP A 633 10.29 -1.75 -23.53
CA ASP A 633 8.96 -1.78 -24.12
C ASP A 633 8.91 -2.71 -25.35
N SER A 634 9.92 -2.69 -26.23
CA SER A 634 9.97 -3.55 -27.42
C SER A 634 10.14 -5.04 -27.10
N VAL A 635 10.95 -5.38 -26.11
CA VAL A 635 11.13 -6.79 -25.67
C VAL A 635 9.82 -7.36 -25.13
N SER A 636 8.97 -6.52 -24.51
CA SER A 636 7.65 -6.94 -24.04
C SER A 636 6.59 -7.10 -25.13
N VAL A 637 6.84 -6.59 -26.35
CA VAL A 637 5.93 -6.76 -27.50
C VAL A 637 6.24 -8.06 -28.25
N ASP A 638 7.51 -8.46 -28.36
CA ASP A 638 7.92 -9.71 -29.02
C ASP A 638 7.50 -10.98 -28.25
N GLU A 639 7.22 -10.90 -26.94
CA GLU A 639 6.59 -12.02 -26.22
C GLU A 639 5.14 -12.30 -26.68
N ASN A 640 4.51 -11.37 -27.42
CA ASN A 640 3.19 -11.55 -28.04
C ASN A 640 3.24 -11.88 -29.54
N GLU A 641 4.42 -11.86 -30.19
CA GLU A 641 4.64 -12.36 -31.55
C GLU A 641 5.53 -13.61 -31.52
N ILE A 642 4.87 -14.77 -31.45
CA ILE A 642 5.31 -16.13 -31.84
C ILE A 642 6.84 -16.26 -32.08
N CYS A 643 7.58 -16.69 -31.05
CA CYS A 643 8.86 -17.36 -31.28
C CYS A 643 8.61 -18.73 -31.93
N GLU A 644 8.72 -18.77 -33.26
CA GLU A 644 8.94 -19.99 -34.04
C GLU A 644 10.27 -20.65 -33.60
N HIS A 645 10.20 -21.51 -32.58
CA HIS A 645 11.24 -22.50 -32.34
C HIS A 645 10.71 -23.90 -32.67
N HIS A 646 11.31 -24.46 -33.72
CA HIS A 646 10.98 -25.69 -34.43
C HIS A 646 11.24 -26.98 -33.61
N TRP A 647 10.85 -27.00 -32.34
CA TRP A 647 10.84 -28.20 -31.47
C TRP A 647 9.54 -28.35 -30.66
N ILE A 648 8.59 -27.41 -30.78
CA ILE A 648 7.24 -27.52 -30.22
C ILE A 648 6.25 -27.71 -31.39
N ASN A 649 6.25 -28.90 -31.98
CA ASN A 649 5.18 -29.37 -32.85
C ASN A 649 5.18 -30.90 -32.89
N SER A 650 5.07 -31.54 -31.72
CA SER A 650 4.45 -32.86 -31.64
C SER A 650 2.99 -32.66 -31.23
N LYS A 651 2.07 -33.27 -31.98
CA LYS A 651 0.61 -33.18 -31.78
C LYS A 651 0.09 -33.77 -30.47
N ASP A 652 0.98 -34.11 -29.54
CA ASP A 652 0.69 -34.62 -28.21
C ASP A 652 1.61 -33.92 -27.20
N SER A 653 1.16 -32.80 -26.63
CA SER A 653 1.83 -32.19 -25.47
C SER A 653 0.87 -31.29 -24.68
N SER A 654 0.08 -31.91 -23.81
CA SER A 654 -0.67 -31.26 -22.74
C SER A 654 0.21 -30.82 -21.56
N ASN A 655 1.54 -30.89 -21.67
CA ASN A 655 2.50 -30.51 -20.64
C ASN A 655 3.57 -29.60 -21.24
N ALA A 656 3.36 -28.28 -21.21
CA ALA A 656 4.39 -27.29 -21.52
C ALA A 656 4.69 -26.48 -20.26
N LEU A 657 5.89 -26.70 -19.72
CA LEU A 657 6.45 -26.25 -18.43
C LEU A 657 6.62 -24.72 -18.27
N PHE A 658 6.27 -23.91 -19.26
CA PHE A 658 6.61 -22.47 -19.28
C PHE A 658 5.49 -21.54 -19.79
N SER A 659 4.26 -22.02 -20.00
CA SER A 659 3.09 -21.15 -20.25
C SER A 659 2.38 -20.69 -18.98
N VAL A 660 2.92 -21.06 -17.82
CA VAL A 660 2.36 -20.76 -16.51
C VAL A 660 3.31 -19.83 -15.77
N GLY A 661 2.82 -18.64 -15.43
CA GLY A 661 3.54 -17.69 -14.59
C GLY A 661 3.82 -18.25 -13.19
N PRO A 662 4.15 -17.42 -12.19
CA PRO A 662 4.55 -17.87 -10.84
C PRO A 662 3.60 -18.88 -10.16
N THR A 663 2.35 -18.95 -10.60
CA THR A 663 1.33 -19.91 -10.17
C THR A 663 1.51 -21.33 -10.72
N GLY A 664 2.21 -21.51 -11.85
CA GLY A 664 2.61 -22.82 -12.38
C GLY A 664 3.56 -23.58 -11.45
N MET A 665 4.51 -22.85 -10.86
CA MET A 665 5.38 -23.39 -9.81
C MET A 665 4.60 -23.88 -8.58
N LEU A 666 3.45 -23.28 -8.24
CA LEU A 666 2.64 -23.75 -7.11
C LEU A 666 1.84 -25.01 -7.44
N ALA A 667 1.34 -25.13 -8.67
CA ALA A 667 0.72 -26.36 -9.16
C ALA A 667 1.73 -27.52 -9.22
N GLU A 668 2.95 -27.24 -9.69
CA GLU A 668 4.06 -28.21 -9.69
C GLU A 668 4.56 -28.56 -8.29
N VAL A 669 4.60 -27.61 -7.35
CA VAL A 669 4.91 -27.93 -5.94
C VAL A 669 3.81 -28.82 -5.35
N THR A 670 2.56 -28.62 -5.73
CA THR A 670 1.45 -29.49 -5.30
C THR A 670 1.56 -30.89 -5.90
N GLU A 671 1.97 -31.00 -7.17
CA GLU A 671 2.19 -32.26 -7.88
C GLU A 671 3.46 -32.98 -7.40
N MET A 672 4.52 -32.24 -7.08
CA MET A 672 5.76 -32.74 -6.46
C MET A 672 5.50 -33.24 -5.04
N VAL A 673 4.67 -32.54 -4.26
CA VAL A 673 4.21 -32.99 -2.93
C VAL A 673 3.28 -34.21 -3.04
N GLY A 674 2.45 -34.29 -4.09
CA GLY A 674 1.66 -35.48 -4.42
C GLY A 674 2.53 -36.69 -4.74
N ASN A 675 3.55 -36.52 -5.59
CA ASN A 675 4.50 -37.57 -5.94
C ASN A 675 5.38 -38.01 -4.74
N ILE A 676 5.75 -37.08 -3.85
CA ILE A 676 6.45 -37.40 -2.58
C ILE A 676 5.52 -38.19 -1.65
N ARG A 677 4.23 -37.82 -1.55
CA ARG A 677 3.22 -38.56 -0.78
C ARG A 677 3.07 -39.99 -1.32
N ASP A 678 3.00 -40.17 -2.63
CA ASP A 678 2.88 -41.48 -3.26
C ASP A 678 4.17 -42.30 -3.14
N GLN A 679 5.35 -41.66 -3.19
CA GLN A 679 6.63 -42.32 -2.90
C GLN A 679 6.72 -42.77 -1.43
N ILE A 680 6.28 -41.95 -0.47
CA ILE A 680 6.24 -42.31 0.95
C ILE A 680 5.23 -43.45 1.20
N TYR A 681 4.07 -43.43 0.53
CA TYR A 681 3.07 -44.49 0.63
C TYR A 681 3.59 -45.81 0.02
N ASN A 682 4.33 -45.75 -1.09
CA ASN A 682 4.92 -46.93 -1.74
C ASN A 682 6.16 -47.46 -1.00
N TYR A 683 6.92 -46.62 -0.29
CA TYR A 683 8.00 -47.05 0.60
C TYR A 683 7.51 -47.67 1.92
N GLY A 684 6.27 -47.37 2.34
CA GLY A 684 5.66 -47.93 3.55
C GLY A 684 5.03 -49.33 3.40
N VAL A 685 4.95 -49.87 2.18
CA VAL A 685 4.25 -51.15 1.87
C VAL A 685 5.20 -52.25 1.38
N GLN A 686 6.52 -52.09 1.50
CA GLN A 686 7.43 -53.23 1.42
C GLN A 686 7.54 -53.92 2.78
N GLN A 687 6.73 -54.97 2.98
CA GLN A 687 6.97 -55.93 4.05
C GLN A 687 8.31 -56.65 3.83
N PRO A 688 9.08 -56.93 4.89
CA PRO A 688 10.28 -57.74 4.79
C PRO A 688 9.89 -59.20 4.50
N ASN A 689 10.46 -59.78 3.44
CA ASN A 689 10.69 -61.21 3.32
C ASN A 689 12.18 -61.44 3.11
#